data_AF-A0A1I0M9K2-F1
#
_entry.id   AF-A0A1I0M9K2-F1
#
_cell.length_a   1.000
_cell.length_b   1.000
_cell.length_c   1.000
_cell.angle_alpha   90.00
_cell.angle_beta   90.00
_cell.angle_gamma   90.00
#
_symmetry.space_group_name_H-M   'P 1'
#
loop_
_entity.id
_entity.type
_entity.pdbx_description
1 polymer ?
#
loop_
_entity_poly.entity_id
_entity_poly.type
_entity_poly.pdbx_seq_one_letter_code
_entity_poly.pdbx_strand_id
1 'polypeptide(L)'
;MEIFDIRNEDGSVTGKTKERELVHRDGDIHGTSHVWIIRKNKIGTFDVLLQLRSKDKDAFPDCYDISSAGHILAGQDYLESALRELEEELGIKAKKKDLKYLGMYYSALNTEFYGKPFINNEISAVYIYDKFVDILKLQLQTEEVQSVRWMEYTECRNRIKAGTLKHAIILDEFLMLGEAVKKKLEQENQLEKQNIAAKKVELNNSNLNNSNLNNIDIKNGKSNIDKSHNIEFDNNILYNNELKNNSIENIGSKKNYKKCSVSEACGGCQFQGVPYKEQLSNKQKFVEQLFKGYCQVKPIVGMDNPLHYRNKVHAVVGENKDHEIISGTYKAGTHFLVPVESCMLEDEKADAIVATLRRLFKSFKYKPYNEDKSTGLIRHILIKRGFKTNQIMVVVVTASHMVPSKNNFVDALRKAHPDITTIVQNINDRTTSMVLGEKENVWYGKGYIEDILCDRVFRISSKSFYQINSVQTEHLYNTAIQMAQLTGKETIIDAYCGIGTIGIVASKYAKKVIGIELNKDAVKDAIANAKRNGISNCYFHEADAGKFMLNLAQDTNDNEVDVVVMDPPRSGSTEEFLNSVAKLNPKKVIYISCDPKTQIRDIEFLKKKGYKVVECRPFDMFPFTEHVETIVALHRKDT
;
A
#
# COMPACT_ATOMS: atom_id res chain seq x y z
N MET A 1 28.23 -8.29 29.49
CA MET A 1 27.74 -9.05 30.66
C MET A 1 26.52 -8.32 31.18
N GLU A 2 25.34 -8.91 31.05
CA GLU A 2 24.07 -8.30 31.46
C GLU A 2 23.86 -8.53 32.96
N ILE A 3 23.53 -7.47 33.68
CA ILE A 3 23.29 -7.49 35.13
C ILE A 3 21.84 -7.04 35.34
N PHE A 4 21.10 -7.79 36.14
CA PHE A 4 19.69 -7.53 36.45
C PHE A 4 19.52 -7.15 37.90
N ASP A 5 18.52 -6.31 38.19
CA ASP A 5 17.99 -6.16 39.54
C ASP A 5 17.16 -7.40 39.90
N ILE A 6 17.42 -7.98 41.08
CA ILE A 6 16.54 -8.99 41.66
C ILE A 6 15.30 -8.29 42.21
N ARG A 7 14.12 -8.83 41.90
CA ARG A 7 12.83 -8.21 42.20
C ARG A 7 12.01 -9.01 43.20
N ASN A 8 11.09 -8.33 43.85
CA ASN A 8 10.02 -8.95 44.61
C ASN A 8 8.86 -9.35 43.68
N GLU A 9 7.91 -10.14 44.18
CA GLU A 9 6.70 -10.54 43.43
C GLU A 9 5.82 -9.36 42.99
N ASP A 10 5.93 -8.20 43.65
CA ASP A 10 5.24 -6.96 43.28
C ASP A 10 5.99 -6.14 42.20
N GLY A 11 7.16 -6.60 41.76
CA GLY A 11 7.99 -5.97 40.75
C GLY A 11 8.95 -4.92 41.27
N SER A 12 8.91 -4.60 42.57
CA SER A 12 9.86 -3.69 43.20
C SER A 12 11.26 -4.30 43.27
N VAL A 13 12.29 -3.45 43.22
CA VAL A 13 13.69 -3.90 43.32
C VAL A 13 14.04 -4.26 44.76
N THR A 14 14.78 -5.35 44.95
CA THR A 14 15.26 -5.79 46.28
C THR A 14 16.51 -5.05 46.75
N GLY A 15 17.15 -4.28 45.86
CA GLY A 15 18.47 -3.67 46.08
C GLY A 15 19.66 -4.60 45.82
N LYS A 16 19.42 -5.86 45.41
CA LYS A 16 20.46 -6.80 44.96
C LYS A 16 20.49 -6.87 43.44
N THR A 17 21.69 -7.00 42.89
CA THR A 17 21.91 -7.25 41.46
C THR A 17 22.63 -8.57 41.24
N LYS A 18 22.41 -9.19 40.08
CA LYS A 18 23.04 -10.46 39.71
C LYS A 18 23.18 -10.57 38.19
N GLU A 19 24.21 -11.27 37.73
CA GLU A 19 24.41 -11.57 36.31
C GLU A 19 23.30 -12.47 35.76
N ARG A 20 22.86 -12.21 34.54
CA ARG A 20 21.77 -12.93 33.85
C ARG A 20 21.85 -14.45 33.95
N GLU A 21 23.02 -15.04 33.68
CA GLU A 21 23.17 -16.50 33.72
C GLU A 21 22.90 -17.07 35.12
N LEU A 22 23.37 -16.36 36.16
CA LEU A 22 23.17 -16.76 37.55
C LEU A 22 21.71 -16.55 37.98
N VAL A 23 21.04 -15.50 37.48
CA VAL A 23 19.61 -15.25 37.72
C VAL A 23 18.77 -16.42 37.21
N HIS A 24 18.97 -16.84 35.96
CA HIS A 24 18.21 -17.95 35.38
C HIS A 24 18.63 -19.33 35.96
N ARG A 25 19.86 -19.48 36.44
CA ARG A 25 20.30 -20.70 37.14
C ARG A 25 19.65 -20.83 38.51
N ASP A 26 19.63 -19.74 39.29
CA ASP A 26 19.14 -19.74 40.67
C ASP A 26 17.62 -19.54 40.75
N GLY A 27 16.98 -19.14 39.64
CA GLY A 27 15.55 -18.86 39.58
C GLY A 27 15.17 -17.57 40.29
N ASP A 28 16.05 -16.57 40.31
CA ASP A 28 15.72 -15.29 40.92
C ASP A 28 14.67 -14.54 40.08
N ILE A 29 13.72 -13.90 40.77
CA ILE A 29 12.72 -13.07 40.10
C ILE A 29 13.42 -11.84 39.50
N HIS A 30 13.20 -11.62 38.21
CA HIS A 30 13.77 -10.49 37.48
C HIS A 30 12.74 -9.85 36.57
N GLY A 31 13.03 -8.62 36.11
CA GLY A 31 12.08 -7.84 35.34
C GLY A 31 12.21 -8.04 33.84
N THR A 32 11.07 -8.04 33.14
CA THR A 32 11.01 -7.88 31.68
C THR A 32 9.99 -6.80 31.28
N SER A 33 10.09 -6.29 30.06
CA SER A 33 9.08 -5.41 29.45
C SER A 33 8.53 -6.07 28.20
N HIS A 34 7.21 -6.18 28.09
CA HIS A 34 6.52 -6.78 26.95
C HIS A 34 5.69 -5.72 26.23
N VAL A 35 5.84 -5.63 24.91
CA VAL A 35 5.06 -4.72 24.07
C VAL A 35 4.25 -5.51 23.05
N TRP A 36 2.93 -5.37 23.13
CA TRP A 36 2.00 -5.87 22.12
C TRP A 36 1.67 -4.78 21.11
N ILE A 37 2.13 -4.95 19.88
CA ILE A 37 1.75 -4.11 18.75
C ILE A 37 0.43 -4.65 18.17
N ILE A 38 -0.59 -3.79 18.13
CA ILE A 38 -1.92 -4.16 17.66
C ILE A 38 -2.42 -3.23 16.56
N ARG A 39 -3.35 -3.71 15.74
CA ARG A 39 -4.13 -2.86 14.82
C ARG A 39 -5.59 -3.31 14.74
N LYS A 40 -6.50 -2.36 14.54
CA LYS A 40 -7.93 -2.65 14.29
C LYS A 40 -8.07 -3.28 12.90
N ASN A 41 -8.86 -4.35 12.79
CA ASN A 41 -9.11 -5.00 11.51
C ASN A 41 -10.52 -4.72 10.96
N LYS A 42 -10.72 -5.05 9.67
CA LYS A 42 -11.94 -4.68 8.92
C LYS A 42 -13.21 -5.40 9.38
N ILE A 43 -13.09 -6.44 10.19
CA ILE A 43 -14.23 -7.24 10.71
C ILE A 43 -14.64 -6.84 12.14
N GLY A 44 -14.11 -5.72 12.66
CA GLY A 44 -14.48 -5.21 13.98
C GLY A 44 -13.74 -5.86 15.15
N THR A 45 -12.66 -6.61 14.87
CA THR A 45 -11.75 -7.20 15.88
C THR A 45 -10.37 -6.52 15.77
N PHE A 46 -9.29 -7.21 16.14
CA PHE A 46 -7.93 -6.69 16.03
C PHE A 46 -6.92 -7.78 15.64
N ASP A 47 -5.84 -7.35 15.00
CA ASP A 47 -4.68 -8.19 14.71
C ASP A 47 -3.56 -7.85 15.71
N VAL A 48 -2.74 -8.85 16.01
CA VAL A 48 -1.50 -8.73 16.79
C VAL A 48 -0.31 -8.92 15.85
N LEU A 49 0.75 -8.14 16.04
CA LEU A 49 2.02 -8.37 15.36
C LEU A 49 2.80 -9.41 16.16
N LEU A 50 3.14 -10.53 15.53
CA LEU A 50 4.00 -11.55 16.12
C LEU A 50 5.38 -11.45 15.52
N GLN A 51 6.41 -11.62 16.35
CA GLN A 51 7.77 -11.84 15.87
C GLN A 51 8.05 -13.32 15.75
N LEU A 52 8.83 -13.73 14.75
CA LEU A 52 9.43 -15.05 14.68
C LEU A 52 10.86 -14.92 15.22
N ARG A 53 11.13 -15.57 16.34
CA ARG A 53 12.45 -15.54 17.00
C ARG A 53 13.52 -16.10 16.08
N SER A 54 14.71 -15.50 16.11
CA SER A 54 15.86 -15.98 15.34
C SER A 54 16.19 -17.45 15.64
N LYS A 55 16.80 -18.14 14.67
CA LYS A 55 17.24 -19.53 14.84
C LYS A 55 18.45 -19.64 15.76
N ASP A 56 19.22 -18.57 15.87
CA ASP A 56 20.45 -18.51 16.65
C ASP A 56 20.19 -18.14 18.12
N LYS A 57 18.91 -18.01 18.51
CA LYS A 57 18.52 -17.76 19.90
C LYS A 57 18.78 -18.97 20.79
N ASP A 58 19.33 -18.69 21.97
CA ASP A 58 19.58 -19.73 22.98
C ASP A 58 18.29 -20.33 23.55
N ALA A 59 17.24 -19.51 23.67
CA ALA A 59 15.95 -19.91 24.20
C ALA A 59 14.84 -19.72 23.16
N PHE A 60 14.04 -20.77 22.97
CA PHE A 60 12.91 -20.83 22.04
C PHE A 60 13.22 -20.37 20.59
N PRO A 61 14.26 -20.93 19.94
CA PRO A 61 14.55 -20.58 18.55
C PRO A 61 13.42 -21.02 17.61
N ASP A 62 13.17 -20.21 16.57
CA ASP A 62 12.19 -20.53 15.52
C ASP A 62 10.76 -20.71 16.07
N CYS A 63 10.40 -19.93 17.10
CA CYS A 63 9.06 -19.84 17.68
C CYS A 63 8.47 -18.45 17.45
N TYR A 64 7.15 -18.38 17.25
CA TYR A 64 6.43 -17.11 17.28
C TYR A 64 6.32 -16.57 18.71
N ASP A 65 6.44 -15.25 18.87
CA ASP A 65 6.49 -14.60 20.17
C ASP A 65 5.77 -13.25 20.17
N ILE A 66 5.70 -12.63 21.35
CA ILE A 66 5.24 -11.26 21.61
C ILE A 66 5.91 -10.27 20.64
N SER A 67 5.27 -9.15 20.31
CA SER A 67 5.78 -8.24 19.27
C SER A 67 7.19 -7.72 19.56
N SER A 68 7.47 -7.36 20.80
CA SER A 68 8.80 -7.01 21.30
C SER A 68 8.88 -7.28 22.80
N ALA A 69 10.00 -7.84 23.26
CA ALA A 69 10.18 -8.22 24.65
C ALA A 69 11.66 -8.23 25.05
N GLY A 70 11.98 -7.68 26.22
CA GLY A 70 13.35 -7.72 26.72
C GLY A 70 13.49 -7.53 28.21
N HIS A 71 14.69 -7.81 28.70
CA HIS A 71 15.01 -7.78 30.13
C HIS A 71 15.24 -6.36 30.62
N ILE A 72 14.87 -6.12 31.88
CA ILE A 72 15.21 -4.86 32.54
C ILE A 72 16.63 -4.97 33.11
N LEU A 73 17.57 -4.22 32.54
CA LEU A 73 18.92 -4.13 33.08
C LEU A 73 18.91 -3.42 34.43
N ALA A 74 19.91 -3.71 35.26
CA ALA A 74 20.04 -3.11 36.58
C ALA A 74 20.02 -1.57 36.52
N GLY A 75 19.18 -0.96 37.36
CA GLY A 75 18.99 0.50 37.42
C GLY A 75 18.10 1.10 36.33
N GLN A 76 17.49 0.29 35.46
CA GLN A 76 16.58 0.77 34.42
C GLN A 76 15.10 0.64 34.79
N ASP A 77 14.30 1.51 34.18
CA ASP A 77 12.85 1.50 34.28
C ASP A 77 12.20 0.62 33.20
N TYR A 78 11.04 0.04 33.51
CA TYR A 78 10.28 -0.81 32.59
C TYR A 78 9.90 -0.11 31.30
N LEU A 79 9.47 1.16 31.36
CA LEU A 79 9.03 1.87 30.17
C LEU A 79 10.20 2.24 29.27
N GLU A 80 11.35 2.60 29.86
CA GLU A 80 12.57 2.87 29.08
C GLU A 80 13.07 1.60 28.38
N SER A 81 13.03 0.46 29.08
CA SER A 81 13.35 -0.82 28.46
C SER A 81 12.38 -1.15 27.34
N ALA A 82 11.07 -1.00 27.55
CA ALA A 82 10.07 -1.24 26.51
C ALA A 82 10.29 -0.40 25.25
N LEU A 83 10.71 0.86 25.40
CA LEU A 83 11.04 1.74 24.28
C LEU A 83 12.32 1.33 23.57
N ARG A 84 13.36 0.95 24.34
CA ARG A 84 14.63 0.46 23.81
C ARG A 84 14.42 -0.79 22.97
N GLU A 85 13.79 -1.83 23.54
CA GLU A 85 13.57 -3.11 22.85
C GLU A 85 12.77 -2.92 21.56
N LEU A 86 11.77 -2.04 21.58
CA LEU A 86 10.97 -1.73 20.38
C LEU A 86 11.81 -1.08 19.27
N GLU A 87 12.80 -0.26 19.63
CA GLU A 87 13.75 0.35 18.69
C GLU A 87 14.82 -0.65 18.24
N GLU A 88 15.36 -1.45 19.15
CA GLU A 88 16.42 -2.43 18.87
C GLU A 88 15.88 -3.59 18.03
N GLU A 89 14.83 -4.28 18.48
CA GLU A 89 14.30 -5.47 17.81
C GLU A 89 13.60 -5.17 16.49
N LEU A 90 12.87 -4.04 16.42
CA LEU A 90 11.96 -3.73 15.30
C LEU A 90 12.27 -2.41 14.57
N GLY A 91 13.15 -1.55 15.10
CA GLY A 91 13.43 -0.23 14.51
C GLY A 91 12.32 0.81 14.76
N ILE A 92 11.39 0.57 15.69
CA ILE A 92 10.28 1.48 15.95
C ILE A 92 10.65 2.48 17.05
N LYS A 93 10.82 3.74 16.65
CA LYS A 93 11.08 4.86 17.57
C LYS A 93 9.79 5.39 18.19
N ALA A 94 9.32 4.73 19.23
CA ALA A 94 8.12 5.15 19.98
C ALA A 94 8.44 6.28 20.98
N LYS A 95 7.42 7.09 21.31
CA LYS A 95 7.49 8.01 22.46
C LYS A 95 6.81 7.36 23.66
N LYS A 96 7.18 7.75 24.89
CA LYS A 96 6.53 7.27 26.14
C LYS A 96 5.00 7.24 26.08
N LYS A 97 4.39 8.30 25.53
CA LYS A 97 2.93 8.44 25.38
C LYS A 97 2.28 7.47 24.39
N ASP A 98 3.07 6.82 23.54
CA ASP A 98 2.59 5.88 22.54
C ASP A 98 2.44 4.45 23.12
N LEU A 99 3.13 4.15 24.23
CA LEU A 99 2.98 2.90 24.97
C LEU A 99 1.92 3.05 26.06
N LYS A 100 0.90 2.20 26.00
CA LYS A 100 -0.20 2.16 26.98
C LYS A 100 0.04 1.01 27.94
N TYR A 101 0.32 1.33 29.19
CA TYR A 101 0.52 0.33 30.23
C TYR A 101 -0.76 -0.48 30.47
N LEU A 102 -0.61 -1.79 30.48
CA LEU A 102 -1.70 -2.76 30.63
C LEU A 102 -1.71 -3.39 32.03
N GLY A 103 -0.53 -3.66 32.61
CA GLY A 103 -0.39 -4.26 33.93
C GLY A 103 0.95 -4.97 34.12
N MET A 104 1.18 -5.46 35.34
CA MET A 104 2.27 -6.41 35.63
C MET A 104 1.74 -7.84 35.48
N TYR A 105 2.56 -8.72 34.92
CA TYR A 105 2.27 -10.15 34.82
C TYR A 105 3.46 -10.96 35.35
N TYR A 106 3.20 -11.92 36.23
CA TYR A 106 4.23 -12.84 36.73
C TYR A 106 4.17 -14.14 35.93
N SER A 107 5.31 -14.59 35.43
CA SER A 107 5.45 -15.85 34.72
C SER A 107 6.61 -16.66 35.28
N ALA A 108 6.39 -17.97 35.42
CA ALA A 108 7.41 -18.90 35.88
C ALA A 108 7.49 -20.08 34.91
N LEU A 109 8.70 -20.37 34.44
CA LEU A 109 8.99 -21.48 33.56
C LEU A 109 10.25 -22.19 34.03
N ASN A 110 10.18 -23.50 34.20
CA ASN A 110 11.34 -24.34 34.43
C ASN A 110 11.54 -25.24 33.22
N THR A 111 12.67 -25.09 32.53
CA THR A 111 13.01 -25.87 31.35
C THR A 111 14.52 -26.09 31.26
N GLU A 112 14.96 -26.76 30.21
CA GLU A 112 16.36 -27.06 29.96
C GLU A 112 16.72 -26.65 28.54
N PHE A 113 17.78 -25.86 28.38
CA PHE A 113 18.34 -25.51 27.08
C PHE A 113 19.78 -26.02 26.99
N TYR A 114 20.09 -26.80 25.96
CA TYR A 114 21.42 -27.36 25.72
C TYR A 114 22.06 -28.10 26.93
N GLY A 115 21.26 -28.85 27.70
CA GLY A 115 21.76 -29.58 28.87
C GLY A 115 21.90 -28.74 30.14
N LYS A 116 21.52 -27.45 30.11
CA LYS A 116 21.60 -26.54 31.26
C LYS A 116 20.20 -26.19 31.78
N PRO A 117 19.97 -26.24 33.11
CA PRO A 117 18.73 -25.75 33.70
C PRO A 117 18.51 -24.28 33.38
N PHE A 118 17.27 -23.94 33.02
CA PHE A 118 16.81 -22.58 32.78
C PHE A 118 15.52 -22.35 33.58
N ILE A 119 15.67 -21.69 34.72
CA ILE A 119 14.57 -21.33 35.63
C ILE A 119 14.26 -19.86 35.41
N ASN A 120 13.17 -19.61 34.69
CA ASN A 120 12.76 -18.28 34.29
C ASN A 120 11.61 -17.81 35.17
N ASN A 121 11.92 -16.95 36.14
CA ASN A 121 10.93 -16.29 36.97
C ASN A 121 10.89 -14.80 36.59
N GLU A 122 9.97 -14.45 35.72
CA GLU A 122 9.84 -13.11 35.16
C GLU A 122 8.66 -12.37 35.76
N ILE A 123 8.87 -11.09 36.04
CA ILE A 123 7.79 -10.15 36.24
C ILE A 123 7.82 -9.08 35.15
N SER A 124 6.77 -9.09 34.34
CA SER A 124 6.72 -8.38 33.07
C SER A 124 5.80 -7.19 33.16
N ALA A 125 6.30 -5.99 32.84
CA ALA A 125 5.45 -4.84 32.57
C ALA A 125 4.92 -4.92 31.14
N VAL A 126 3.60 -5.03 30.99
CA VAL A 126 2.96 -5.24 29.69
C VAL A 126 2.42 -3.93 29.14
N TYR A 127 2.71 -3.64 27.88
CA TYR A 127 2.30 -2.43 27.18
C TYR A 127 1.61 -2.74 25.85
N ILE A 128 0.76 -1.82 25.41
CA ILE A 128 0.12 -1.84 24.09
C ILE A 128 0.67 -0.69 23.25
N TYR A 129 1.08 -1.00 22.02
CA TYR A 129 1.39 -0.03 20.98
C TYR A 129 0.35 -0.14 19.85
N ASP A 130 -0.44 0.90 19.64
CA ASP A 130 -1.55 0.89 18.68
C ASP A 130 -1.42 1.93 17.56
N LYS A 131 -0.21 2.43 17.33
CA LYS A 131 0.07 3.30 16.18
C LYS A 131 0.23 2.45 14.92
N PHE A 132 0.12 3.13 13.77
CA PHE A 132 0.31 2.48 12.49
C PHE A 132 1.74 1.95 12.36
N VAL A 133 1.87 0.67 12.03
CA VAL A 133 3.15 0.00 11.77
C VAL A 133 3.12 -0.59 10.36
N ASP A 134 4.05 -0.13 9.53
CA ASP A 134 4.33 -0.72 8.22
C ASP A 134 5.44 -1.75 8.36
N ILE A 135 5.07 -3.03 8.39
CA ILE A 135 6.01 -4.13 8.61
C ILE A 135 7.09 -4.24 7.52
N LEU A 136 6.85 -3.64 6.33
CA LEU A 136 7.83 -3.62 5.23
C LEU A 136 8.98 -2.65 5.48
N LYS A 137 8.82 -1.72 6.44
CA LYS A 137 9.81 -0.68 6.77
C LYS A 137 10.53 -0.94 8.08
N LEU A 138 10.21 -2.04 8.77
CA LEU A 138 10.87 -2.38 10.03
C LEU A 138 12.33 -2.73 9.78
N GLN A 139 13.17 -2.30 10.71
CA GLN A 139 14.59 -2.64 10.74
C GLN A 139 14.73 -3.70 11.82
N LEU A 140 14.70 -4.96 11.41
CA LEU A 140 14.75 -6.08 12.33
C LEU A 140 16.18 -6.31 12.80
N GLN A 141 16.39 -6.47 14.10
CA GLN A 141 17.63 -7.00 14.64
C GLN A 141 17.68 -8.49 14.35
N THR A 142 18.48 -8.88 13.37
CA THR A 142 18.46 -10.25 12.82
C THR A 142 18.91 -11.33 13.80
N GLU A 143 19.68 -10.96 14.83
CA GLU A 143 20.10 -11.83 15.92
C GLU A 143 18.93 -12.21 16.85
N GLU A 144 17.91 -11.34 16.93
CA GLU A 144 16.74 -11.47 17.79
C GLU A 144 15.51 -11.95 17.01
N VAL A 145 15.28 -11.32 15.86
CA VAL A 145 14.04 -11.40 15.09
C VAL A 145 14.31 -11.81 13.65
N GLN A 146 13.82 -12.98 13.25
CA GLN A 146 13.94 -13.48 11.89
C GLN A 146 12.95 -12.80 10.94
N SER A 147 11.71 -12.62 11.38
CA SER A 147 10.64 -12.00 10.59
C SER A 147 9.48 -11.60 11.50
N VAL A 148 8.55 -10.80 10.99
CA VAL A 148 7.30 -10.45 11.69
C VAL A 148 6.08 -10.77 10.85
N ARG A 149 4.94 -11.02 11.50
CA ARG A 149 3.67 -11.29 10.82
C ARG A 149 2.49 -10.76 11.62
N TRP A 150 1.52 -10.18 10.91
CA TRP A 150 0.20 -9.89 11.48
C TRP A 150 -0.64 -11.17 11.54
N MET A 151 -1.26 -11.43 12.69
CA MET A 151 -2.22 -12.52 12.88
C MET A 151 -3.47 -11.99 13.58
N GLU A 152 -4.65 -12.44 13.16
CA GLU A 152 -5.88 -12.08 13.86
C GLU A 152 -5.88 -12.70 15.27
N TYR A 153 -6.32 -11.93 16.27
CA TYR A 153 -6.21 -12.32 17.68
C TYR A 153 -6.89 -13.67 17.98
N THR A 154 -8.11 -13.88 17.49
CA THR A 154 -8.88 -15.11 17.71
C THR A 154 -8.22 -16.32 17.04
N GLU A 155 -7.71 -16.15 15.82
CA GLU A 155 -6.92 -17.15 15.11
C GLU A 155 -5.67 -17.53 15.91
N CYS A 156 -4.89 -16.53 16.34
CA CYS A 156 -3.68 -16.74 17.13
C CYS A 156 -4.01 -17.52 18.41
N ARG A 157 -5.01 -17.06 19.17
CA ARG A 157 -5.46 -17.72 20.39
C ARG A 157 -5.87 -19.18 20.16
N ASN A 158 -6.62 -19.43 19.09
CA ASN A 158 -7.08 -20.78 18.77
C ASN A 158 -5.91 -21.69 18.37
N ARG A 159 -4.94 -21.17 17.62
CA ARG A 159 -3.76 -21.95 17.21
C ARG A 159 -2.82 -22.25 18.38
N ILE A 160 -2.64 -21.30 19.31
CA ILE A 160 -1.95 -21.49 20.59
C ILE A 160 -2.62 -22.63 21.38
N LYS A 161 -3.93 -22.52 21.64
CA LYS A 161 -4.68 -23.53 22.40
C LYS A 161 -4.69 -24.91 21.75
N ALA A 162 -4.67 -24.96 20.42
CA ALA A 162 -4.65 -26.21 19.67
C ALA A 162 -3.24 -26.80 19.50
N GLY A 163 -2.17 -26.12 19.96
CA GLY A 163 -0.78 -26.56 19.77
C GLY A 163 -0.34 -26.57 18.29
N THR A 164 -1.03 -25.82 17.43
CA THR A 164 -0.75 -25.76 15.97
C THR A 164 0.15 -24.59 15.59
N LEU A 165 0.38 -23.65 16.51
CA LEU A 165 1.39 -22.61 16.40
C LEU A 165 2.60 -23.03 17.22
N LYS A 166 3.80 -23.03 16.63
CA LYS A 166 5.04 -23.13 17.40
C LYS A 166 5.33 -21.76 18.00
N HIS A 167 5.21 -21.60 19.32
CA HIS A 167 5.27 -20.29 19.98
C HIS A 167 5.99 -20.32 21.33
N ALA A 168 6.42 -19.14 21.79
CA ALA A 168 6.88 -18.84 23.15
C ALA A 168 5.91 -17.92 23.92
N ILE A 169 4.76 -17.59 23.31
CA ILE A 169 3.75 -16.69 23.88
C ILE A 169 3.14 -17.25 25.17
N ILE A 170 3.09 -16.41 26.22
CA ILE A 170 2.40 -16.68 27.47
C ILE A 170 0.89 -16.48 27.30
N LEU A 171 0.11 -17.56 27.42
CA LEU A 171 -1.31 -17.55 27.09
C LEU A 171 -2.13 -16.59 27.98
N ASP A 172 -1.89 -16.56 29.29
CA ASP A 172 -2.69 -15.72 30.19
C ASP A 172 -2.43 -14.22 29.95
N GLU A 173 -1.18 -13.83 29.69
CA GLU A 173 -0.84 -12.48 29.26
C GLU A 173 -1.56 -12.13 27.94
N PHE A 174 -1.55 -13.06 26.98
CA PHE A 174 -2.24 -12.87 25.71
C PHE A 174 -3.76 -12.72 25.88
N LEU A 175 -4.37 -13.43 26.84
CA LEU A 175 -5.78 -13.26 27.20
C LEU A 175 -6.04 -11.90 27.86
N MET A 176 -5.14 -11.44 28.74
CA MET A 176 -5.20 -10.10 29.35
C MET A 176 -5.22 -9.00 28.29
N LEU A 177 -4.37 -9.10 27.26
CA LEU A 177 -4.40 -8.21 26.10
C LEU A 177 -5.79 -8.19 25.44
N GLY A 178 -6.34 -9.38 25.16
CA GLY A 178 -7.64 -9.51 24.52
C GLY A 178 -8.78 -8.86 25.28
N GLU A 179 -8.81 -9.00 26.60
CA GLU A 179 -9.82 -8.36 27.44
C GLU A 179 -9.72 -6.84 27.42
N ALA A 180 -8.50 -6.29 27.51
CA ALA A 180 -8.29 -4.85 27.50
C ALA A 180 -8.64 -4.21 26.15
N VAL A 181 -8.24 -4.85 25.03
CA VAL A 181 -8.57 -4.34 23.69
C VAL A 181 -10.08 -4.46 23.43
N LYS A 182 -10.74 -5.54 23.89
CA LYS A 182 -12.19 -5.68 23.78
C LYS A 182 -12.93 -4.56 24.52
N LYS A 183 -12.58 -4.29 25.79
CA LYS A 183 -13.17 -3.20 26.58
C LYS A 183 -13.01 -1.85 25.88
N LYS A 184 -11.83 -1.58 25.33
CA LYS A 184 -11.54 -0.36 24.55
C LYS A 184 -12.42 -0.24 23.30
N LEU A 185 -12.53 -1.30 22.51
CA LEU A 185 -13.36 -1.30 21.30
C LEU A 185 -14.86 -1.12 21.62
N GLU A 186 -15.34 -1.70 22.73
CA GLU A 186 -16.72 -1.50 23.20
C GLU A 186 -16.99 -0.04 23.59
N GLN A 187 -16.06 0.60 24.30
CA GLN A 187 -16.14 2.02 24.67
C GLN A 187 -16.12 2.94 23.43
N GLU A 188 -15.24 2.68 22.47
CA GLU A 188 -15.18 3.44 21.20
C GLU A 188 -16.50 3.32 20.41
N ASN A 189 -17.07 2.12 20.32
CA ASN A 189 -18.34 1.87 19.63
C ASN A 189 -19.53 2.55 20.34
N GLN A 190 -19.51 2.62 21.68
CA GLN A 190 -20.53 3.35 22.44
C GLN A 190 -20.44 4.86 22.20
N LEU A 191 -19.23 5.42 22.23
CA LEU A 191 -18.99 6.83 21.96
C LEU A 191 -19.39 7.22 20.53
N GLU A 192 -19.10 6.36 19.55
CA GLU A 192 -19.52 6.55 18.16
C GLU A 192 -21.05 6.55 18.02
N LYS A 193 -21.75 5.62 18.69
CA LYS A 193 -23.22 5.60 18.73
C LYS A 193 -23.80 6.85 19.39
N GLN A 194 -23.20 7.34 20.47
CA GLN A 194 -23.60 8.58 21.14
C GLN A 194 -23.38 9.80 20.23
N ASN A 195 -22.25 9.87 19.52
CA ASN A 195 -21.96 10.95 18.57
C ASN A 195 -22.92 10.94 17.36
N ILE A 196 -23.31 9.76 16.88
CA ILE A 196 -24.32 9.63 15.81
C ILE A 196 -25.70 10.05 16.32
N ALA A 197 -26.07 9.69 17.56
CA ALA A 197 -27.32 10.09 18.18
C ALA A 197 -27.39 11.62 18.40
N ALA A 198 -26.31 12.23 18.91
CA ALA A 198 -26.19 13.68 19.09
C ALA A 198 -26.33 14.43 17.75
N LYS A 199 -25.65 13.95 16.69
CA LYS A 199 -25.79 14.51 15.34
C LYS A 199 -27.20 14.38 14.76
N LYS A 200 -27.94 13.31 15.07
CA LYS A 200 -29.36 13.16 14.67
C LYS A 200 -30.27 14.15 15.38
N VAL A 201 -30.01 14.44 16.66
CA VAL A 201 -30.77 15.44 17.43
C VAL A 201 -30.50 16.85 16.90
N GLU A 202 -29.24 17.19 16.58
CA GLU A 202 -28.90 18.46 15.93
C GLU A 202 -29.56 18.60 14.55
N LEU A 203 -29.58 17.54 13.74
CA LEU A 203 -30.25 17.55 12.43
C LEU A 203 -31.77 17.77 12.55
N ASN A 204 -32.41 17.12 13.53
CA ASN A 204 -33.85 17.26 13.76
C ASN A 204 -34.22 18.66 14.27
N ASN A 205 -33.41 19.25 15.14
CA ASN A 205 -33.62 20.62 15.61
C ASN A 205 -33.40 21.66 14.50
N SER A 206 -32.49 21.39 13.55
CA SER A 206 -32.29 22.26 12.37
C SER A 206 -33.45 22.19 11.36
N ASN A 207 -34.17 21.07 11.28
CA ASN A 207 -35.32 20.91 10.38
C ASN A 207 -36.62 21.57 10.91
N LEU A 208 -36.76 21.75 12.22
CA LEU A 208 -37.89 22.47 12.84
C LEU A 208 -37.83 23.99 12.65
N ASN A 209 -36.64 24.56 12.41
CA ASN A 209 -36.48 26.01 12.17
C ASN A 209 -36.71 26.42 10.71
N ASN A 210 -36.78 25.47 9.77
CA ASN A 210 -36.97 25.75 8.34
C ASN A 210 -38.43 25.64 7.87
N SER A 211 -39.39 25.34 8.75
CA SER A 211 -40.81 25.21 8.38
C SER A 211 -41.63 26.52 8.43
N ASN A 212 -41.02 27.68 8.68
CA ASN A 212 -41.74 28.96 8.82
C ASN A 212 -41.46 30.02 7.75
N LEU A 213 -40.81 29.68 6.64
CA LEU A 213 -40.58 30.61 5.52
C LEU A 213 -40.84 29.89 4.20
N ASN A 214 -42.11 29.85 3.76
CA ASN A 214 -42.49 29.69 2.35
C ASN A 214 -44.00 29.98 2.20
N ASN A 215 -44.33 31.25 1.96
CA ASN A 215 -45.62 31.69 1.41
C ASN A 215 -45.34 32.89 0.50
N ILE A 216 -44.88 32.67 -0.73
CA ILE A 216 -45.07 33.64 -1.84
C ILE A 216 -45.31 32.85 -3.14
N ASP A 217 -46.45 33.17 -3.75
CA ASP A 217 -47.03 32.64 -4.97
C ASP A 217 -46.18 32.84 -6.23
N ILE A 218 -46.20 31.84 -7.11
CA ILE A 218 -45.71 31.91 -8.48
C ILE A 218 -46.86 32.36 -9.40
N LYS A 219 -46.71 33.50 -10.08
CA LYS A 219 -47.47 33.82 -11.29
C LYS A 219 -46.54 34.17 -12.45
N ASN A 220 -46.94 33.63 -13.60
CA ASN A 220 -46.33 33.68 -14.93
C ASN A 220 -45.97 35.08 -15.45
N GLY A 221 -44.90 35.14 -16.27
CA GLY A 221 -44.62 36.26 -17.18
C GLY A 221 -43.50 35.93 -18.17
N LYS A 222 -43.84 35.86 -19.46
CA LYS A 222 -42.94 35.72 -20.63
C LYS A 222 -42.19 37.04 -20.93
N SER A 223 -41.26 36.95 -21.91
CA SER A 223 -40.55 38.02 -22.66
C SER A 223 -39.20 38.43 -22.05
N ASN A 224 -38.15 38.80 -22.77
CA ASN A 224 -37.89 38.89 -24.22
C ASN A 224 -36.36 38.82 -24.44
N ILE A 225 -36.00 38.54 -25.68
CA ILE A 225 -34.65 38.55 -26.27
C ILE A 225 -34.03 39.96 -26.16
N ASP A 226 -32.72 40.05 -25.89
CA ASP A 226 -31.88 41.05 -26.56
C ASP A 226 -30.39 40.68 -26.67
N LYS A 227 -29.80 41.10 -27.79
CA LYS A 227 -28.44 40.84 -28.30
C LYS A 227 -27.52 42.05 -28.08
N SER A 228 -26.26 41.82 -27.71
CA SER A 228 -25.03 42.59 -28.08
C SER A 228 -23.91 42.23 -27.10
N HIS A 229 -22.61 42.12 -27.39
CA HIS A 229 -21.78 42.31 -28.57
C HIS A 229 -20.50 41.46 -28.39
N ASN A 230 -19.98 40.94 -29.50
CA ASN A 230 -18.67 40.29 -29.61
C ASN A 230 -17.54 41.33 -29.63
N ILE A 231 -16.38 40.98 -29.07
CA ILE A 231 -15.08 41.50 -29.50
C ILE A 231 -14.17 40.30 -29.72
N GLU A 232 -13.77 40.11 -30.97
CA GLU A 232 -12.82 39.10 -31.47
C GLU A 232 -11.38 39.50 -31.15
N PHE A 233 -10.56 38.52 -30.82
CA PHE A 233 -9.12 38.54 -31.11
C PHE A 233 -8.73 37.20 -31.72
N ASP A 234 -8.31 37.27 -32.99
CA ASP A 234 -7.76 36.21 -33.82
C ASP A 234 -6.49 35.59 -33.21
N ASN A 235 -6.40 34.26 -33.25
CA ASN A 235 -5.14 33.55 -33.50
C ASN A 235 -5.42 32.09 -33.93
N ASN A 236 -5.37 31.89 -35.26
CA ASN A 236 -5.36 30.60 -35.93
C ASN A 236 -4.08 29.81 -35.61
N ILE A 237 -4.17 28.70 -34.88
CA ILE A 237 -3.39 27.48 -35.13
C ILE A 237 -4.28 26.26 -34.89
N LEU A 238 -4.55 25.54 -35.99
CA LEU A 238 -5.28 24.28 -36.08
C LEU A 238 -4.58 23.17 -35.28
N TYR A 239 -5.29 22.59 -34.30
CA TYR A 239 -5.33 21.14 -34.07
C TYR A 239 -6.67 20.81 -33.42
N ASN A 240 -7.59 20.27 -34.22
CA ASN A 240 -8.86 19.73 -33.77
C ASN A 240 -8.63 18.57 -32.81
N ASN A 241 -8.88 18.79 -31.52
CA ASN A 241 -9.29 17.78 -30.58
C ASN A 241 -10.35 18.41 -29.67
N GLU A 242 -11.60 18.33 -30.12
CA GLU A 242 -12.75 18.57 -29.25
C GLU A 242 -12.68 17.57 -28.08
N LEU A 243 -12.16 18.04 -26.93
CA LEU A 243 -12.60 17.52 -25.65
C LEU A 243 -14.08 17.88 -25.53
N LYS A 244 -14.93 17.04 -26.11
CA LYS A 244 -16.37 17.10 -25.86
C LYS A 244 -16.56 17.00 -24.35
N ASN A 245 -17.04 18.10 -23.78
CA ASN A 245 -17.68 18.15 -22.48
C ASN A 245 -18.86 17.17 -22.50
N ASN A 246 -18.58 15.89 -22.23
CA ASN A 246 -19.62 14.94 -21.90
C ASN A 246 -20.05 15.25 -20.46
N SER A 247 -20.98 16.18 -20.34
CA SER A 247 -21.92 16.26 -19.24
C SER A 247 -22.57 14.87 -19.01
N ILE A 248 -22.97 14.63 -17.77
CA ILE A 248 -23.45 13.36 -17.17
C ILE A 248 -24.72 12.77 -17.84
N GLU A 249 -25.14 13.24 -19.02
CA GLU A 249 -26.48 13.00 -19.56
C GLU A 249 -26.63 11.80 -20.50
N ASN A 250 -25.57 11.05 -20.86
CA ASN A 250 -25.73 9.89 -21.75
C ASN A 250 -24.95 8.63 -21.32
N ILE A 251 -25.07 8.19 -20.07
CA ILE A 251 -24.70 6.82 -19.68
C ILE A 251 -25.98 5.98 -19.54
N GLY A 252 -26.36 5.36 -20.66
CA GLY A 252 -27.51 4.47 -20.77
C GLY A 252 -27.27 3.07 -20.20
N SER A 253 -28.36 2.52 -19.66
CA SER A 253 -28.65 1.12 -19.29
C SER A 253 -28.13 0.59 -17.94
N LYS A 254 -29.08 0.06 -17.16
CA LYS A 254 -28.87 -0.87 -16.04
C LYS A 254 -28.17 -2.15 -16.57
N LYS A 255 -26.86 -2.11 -16.81
CA LYS A 255 -26.08 -3.34 -17.03
C LYS A 255 -26.00 -4.06 -15.69
N ASN A 256 -26.73 -5.18 -15.59
CA ASN A 256 -26.72 -6.04 -14.42
C ASN A 256 -25.45 -6.91 -14.49
N TYR A 257 -24.40 -6.52 -13.77
CA TYR A 257 -23.13 -7.27 -13.76
C TYR A 257 -23.31 -8.61 -13.03
N LYS A 258 -22.74 -9.69 -13.59
CA LYS A 258 -22.78 -11.01 -12.95
C LYS A 258 -22.12 -10.95 -11.57
N LYS A 259 -22.79 -11.47 -10.54
CA LYS A 259 -22.24 -11.53 -9.19
C LYS A 259 -21.01 -12.46 -9.18
N CYS A 260 -19.86 -11.95 -8.77
CA CYS A 260 -18.66 -12.74 -8.55
C CYS A 260 -18.89 -13.72 -7.38
N SER A 261 -18.61 -15.01 -7.57
CA SER A 261 -18.88 -16.06 -6.59
C SER A 261 -18.02 -15.96 -5.33
N VAL A 262 -16.89 -15.27 -5.41
CA VAL A 262 -15.89 -15.17 -4.33
C VAL A 262 -15.73 -13.74 -3.81
N SER A 263 -16.62 -12.80 -4.16
CA SER A 263 -16.45 -11.38 -3.82
C SER A 263 -16.29 -11.12 -2.32
N GLU A 264 -17.03 -11.84 -1.48
CA GLU A 264 -17.00 -11.72 -0.03
C GLU A 264 -15.68 -12.24 0.58
N ALA A 265 -15.15 -13.34 0.04
CA ALA A 265 -13.91 -13.96 0.53
C ALA A 265 -12.64 -13.28 -0.03
N CYS A 266 -12.63 -12.95 -1.32
CA CYS A 266 -11.55 -12.24 -2.00
C CYS A 266 -11.34 -10.85 -1.40
N GLY A 267 -12.45 -10.12 -1.15
CA GLY A 267 -12.40 -8.77 -0.57
C GLY A 267 -11.87 -7.69 -1.51
N GLY A 268 -11.65 -8.00 -2.79
CA GLY A 268 -11.09 -7.08 -3.78
C GLY A 268 -12.09 -6.09 -4.42
N CYS A 269 -13.40 -6.32 -4.32
CA CYS A 269 -14.45 -5.52 -4.96
C CYS A 269 -15.52 -5.07 -3.94
N GLN A 270 -15.32 -3.92 -3.29
CA GLN A 270 -16.24 -3.42 -2.24
C GLN A 270 -17.59 -2.92 -2.80
N PHE A 271 -17.65 -2.57 -4.09
CA PHE A 271 -18.87 -2.10 -4.75
C PHE A 271 -19.51 -3.15 -5.67
N GLN A 272 -19.26 -4.44 -5.43
CA GLN A 272 -19.96 -5.50 -6.15
C GLN A 272 -21.48 -5.37 -5.96
N GLY A 273 -22.23 -5.41 -7.06
CA GLY A 273 -23.69 -5.27 -7.05
C GLY A 273 -24.21 -3.84 -6.97
N VAL A 274 -23.34 -2.84 -6.76
CA VAL A 274 -23.70 -1.42 -6.85
C VAL A 274 -23.64 -1.00 -8.32
N PRO A 275 -24.70 -0.38 -8.89
CA PRO A 275 -24.67 0.16 -10.25
C PRO A 275 -23.50 1.13 -10.47
N TYR A 276 -22.82 1.03 -11.61
CA TYR A 276 -21.58 1.78 -11.84
C TYR A 276 -21.73 3.31 -11.68
N LYS A 277 -22.84 3.88 -12.15
CA LYS A 277 -23.16 5.32 -11.96
C LYS A 277 -23.25 5.71 -10.48
N GLU A 278 -23.77 4.82 -9.64
CA GLU A 278 -23.85 5.03 -8.19
C GLU A 278 -22.47 4.92 -7.53
N GLN A 279 -21.60 4.02 -8.01
CA GLN A 279 -20.20 3.95 -7.56
C GLN A 279 -19.48 5.28 -7.81
N LEU A 280 -19.59 5.84 -9.01
CA LEU A 280 -19.02 7.14 -9.36
C LEU A 280 -19.59 8.26 -8.48
N SER A 281 -20.91 8.28 -8.26
CA SER A 281 -21.54 9.26 -7.38
C SER A 281 -21.04 9.17 -5.94
N ASN A 282 -20.84 7.97 -5.41
CA ASN A 282 -20.33 7.76 -4.05
C ASN A 282 -18.88 8.22 -3.93
N LYS A 283 -18.02 7.91 -4.91
CA LYS A 283 -16.63 8.38 -4.96
C LYS A 283 -16.55 9.91 -5.09
N GLN A 284 -17.37 10.51 -5.95
CA GLN A 284 -17.45 11.96 -6.11
C GLN A 284 -17.78 12.65 -4.78
N LYS A 285 -18.86 12.22 -4.11
CA LYS A 285 -19.30 12.78 -2.82
C LYS A 285 -18.23 12.66 -1.74
N PHE A 286 -17.53 11.52 -1.71
CA PHE A 286 -16.43 11.30 -0.77
C PHE A 286 -15.30 12.32 -0.98
N VAL A 287 -14.87 12.57 -2.23
CA VAL A 287 -13.82 13.55 -2.53
C VAL A 287 -14.31 14.98 -2.28
N GLU A 288 -15.54 15.32 -2.66
CA GLU A 288 -16.16 16.62 -2.37
C GLU A 288 -16.20 16.94 -0.88
N GLN A 289 -16.55 15.95 -0.05
CA GLN A 289 -16.55 16.11 1.39
C GLN A 289 -15.15 16.34 1.95
N LEU A 290 -14.15 15.62 1.45
CA LEU A 290 -12.75 15.79 1.88
C LEU A 290 -12.15 17.14 1.46
N PHE A 291 -12.47 17.61 0.26
CA PHE A 291 -11.95 18.87 -0.30
C PHE A 291 -12.83 20.09 0.00
N LYS A 292 -13.84 19.94 0.84
CA LYS A 292 -14.71 21.04 1.27
C LYS A 292 -13.88 22.15 1.91
N GLY A 293 -13.97 23.37 1.37
CA GLY A 293 -13.20 24.53 1.84
C GLY A 293 -11.80 24.67 1.22
N TYR A 294 -11.39 23.76 0.32
CA TYR A 294 -10.12 23.85 -0.42
C TYR A 294 -10.32 24.35 -1.84
N CYS A 295 -11.21 23.70 -2.58
CA CYS A 295 -11.55 24.05 -3.97
C CYS A 295 -12.88 23.41 -4.37
N GLN A 296 -13.41 23.80 -5.52
CA GLN A 296 -14.48 23.05 -6.17
C GLN A 296 -13.90 21.79 -6.82
N VAL A 297 -14.40 20.62 -6.42
CA VAL A 297 -14.02 19.34 -7.02
C VAL A 297 -14.71 19.21 -8.38
N LYS A 298 -13.94 18.92 -9.43
CA LYS A 298 -14.48 18.65 -10.76
C LYS A 298 -15.17 17.28 -10.81
N PRO A 299 -16.04 17.03 -11.80
CA PRO A 299 -16.66 15.72 -11.97
C PRO A 299 -15.63 14.59 -12.10
N ILE A 300 -15.90 13.46 -11.43
CA ILE A 300 -15.10 12.24 -11.53
C ILE A 300 -15.05 11.72 -12.96
N VAL A 301 -13.85 11.38 -13.43
CA VAL A 301 -13.67 10.70 -14.70
C VAL A 301 -13.88 9.20 -14.48
N GLY A 302 -14.91 8.64 -15.10
CA GLY A 302 -15.24 7.21 -15.05
C GLY A 302 -14.80 6.45 -16.32
N MET A 303 -15.15 5.17 -16.39
CA MET A 303 -14.89 4.28 -17.53
C MET A 303 -16.15 3.92 -18.30
N ASP A 304 -16.05 3.85 -19.63
CA ASP A 304 -17.14 3.35 -20.47
C ASP A 304 -17.37 1.83 -20.29
N ASN A 305 -16.27 1.07 -20.14
CA ASN A 305 -16.30 -0.35 -19.84
C ASN A 305 -15.50 -0.65 -18.56
N PRO A 306 -16.14 -0.77 -17.39
CA PRO A 306 -15.46 -0.94 -16.10
C PRO A 306 -14.99 -2.38 -15.82
N LEU A 307 -14.97 -3.26 -16.82
CA LEU A 307 -14.60 -4.68 -16.70
C LEU A 307 -13.28 -4.98 -17.41
N HIS A 308 -12.59 -6.03 -16.97
CA HIS A 308 -11.37 -6.57 -17.60
C HIS A 308 -10.28 -5.52 -17.88
N TYR A 309 -10.22 -4.47 -17.06
CA TYR A 309 -9.29 -3.35 -17.26
C TYR A 309 -7.89 -3.63 -16.71
N ARG A 310 -7.72 -4.60 -15.80
CA ARG A 310 -6.43 -4.87 -15.16
C ARG A 310 -5.51 -5.62 -16.11
N ASN A 311 -4.53 -4.90 -16.62
CA ASN A 311 -3.48 -5.42 -17.49
C ASN A 311 -2.39 -6.26 -16.75
N LYS A 312 -2.54 -6.40 -15.42
CA LYS A 312 -1.65 -7.15 -14.54
C LYS A 312 -2.46 -8.06 -13.64
N VAL A 313 -2.16 -9.36 -13.67
CA VAL A 313 -2.76 -10.40 -12.83
C VAL A 313 -1.70 -10.98 -11.91
N HIS A 314 -2.00 -11.05 -10.62
CA HIS A 314 -1.17 -11.72 -9.63
C HIS A 314 -1.98 -12.83 -8.98
N ALA A 315 -1.50 -14.06 -9.12
CA ALA A 315 -2.10 -15.23 -8.50
C ALA A 315 -1.11 -15.88 -7.54
N VAL A 316 -1.56 -16.08 -6.31
CA VAL A 316 -0.90 -16.98 -5.34
C VAL A 316 -1.22 -18.41 -5.75
N VAL A 317 -0.22 -19.30 -5.67
CA VAL A 317 -0.37 -20.72 -5.97
C VAL A 317 -0.29 -21.51 -4.67
N GLY A 318 -1.21 -22.44 -4.46
CA GLY A 318 -1.26 -23.27 -3.25
C GLY A 318 -1.91 -24.62 -3.52
N GLU A 319 -2.13 -25.38 -2.46
CA GLU A 319 -2.88 -26.64 -2.49
C GLU A 319 -4.17 -26.51 -1.67
N ASN A 320 -5.25 -27.13 -2.14
CA ASN A 320 -6.45 -27.32 -1.33
C ASN A 320 -6.31 -28.54 -0.41
N LYS A 321 -7.35 -28.86 0.36
CA LYS A 321 -7.36 -30.00 1.28
C LYS A 321 -7.21 -31.35 0.58
N ASP A 322 -7.58 -31.43 -0.70
CA ASP A 322 -7.49 -32.62 -1.54
C ASP A 322 -6.15 -32.72 -2.30
N HIS A 323 -5.16 -31.89 -1.94
CA HIS A 323 -3.85 -31.79 -2.60
C HIS A 323 -3.91 -31.39 -4.08
N GLU A 324 -4.98 -30.73 -4.50
CA GLU A 324 -5.08 -30.16 -5.83
C GLU A 324 -4.45 -28.77 -5.86
N ILE A 325 -3.67 -28.50 -6.92
CA ILE A 325 -3.07 -27.20 -7.15
C ILE A 325 -4.15 -26.18 -7.49
N ILE A 326 -4.32 -25.20 -6.62
CA ILE A 326 -5.24 -24.08 -6.77
C ILE A 326 -4.47 -22.78 -6.94
N SER A 327 -5.12 -21.77 -7.51
CA SER A 327 -4.59 -20.41 -7.51
C SER A 327 -5.68 -19.38 -7.21
N GLY A 328 -5.27 -18.23 -6.74
CA GLY A 328 -6.17 -17.11 -6.47
C GLY A 328 -5.48 -16.01 -5.68
N THR A 329 -6.21 -15.42 -4.74
CA THR A 329 -5.70 -14.32 -3.90
C THR A 329 -5.74 -14.70 -2.44
N TYR A 330 -4.93 -14.05 -1.62
CA TYR A 330 -5.12 -14.10 -0.18
C TYR A 330 -6.41 -13.36 0.22
N LYS A 331 -7.17 -13.96 1.14
CA LYS A 331 -8.30 -13.29 1.80
C LYS A 331 -7.78 -12.07 2.56
N ALA A 332 -8.49 -10.95 2.44
CA ALA A 332 -8.11 -9.68 3.04
C ALA A 332 -7.68 -9.82 4.51
N GLY A 333 -6.46 -9.39 4.83
CA GLY A 333 -5.89 -9.43 6.19
C GLY A 333 -5.28 -10.77 6.62
N THR A 334 -5.25 -11.78 5.76
CA THR A 334 -4.77 -13.13 6.08
C THR A 334 -3.80 -13.65 5.00
N HIS A 335 -3.20 -14.84 5.21
CA HIS A 335 -2.54 -15.62 4.15
C HIS A 335 -3.40 -16.83 3.74
N PHE A 336 -4.71 -16.78 3.98
CA PHE A 336 -5.63 -17.81 3.55
C PHE A 336 -5.90 -17.67 2.06
N LEU A 337 -5.49 -18.66 1.27
CA LEU A 337 -5.71 -18.69 -0.17
C LEU A 337 -7.18 -18.89 -0.50
N VAL A 338 -7.78 -17.92 -1.18
CA VAL A 338 -9.10 -18.00 -1.78
C VAL A 338 -8.93 -18.42 -3.24
N PRO A 339 -9.41 -19.61 -3.64
CA PRO A 339 -9.40 -20.01 -5.04
C PRO A 339 -10.18 -19.02 -5.91
N VAL A 340 -9.59 -18.59 -7.02
CA VAL A 340 -10.23 -17.70 -8.00
C VAL A 340 -10.09 -18.35 -9.38
N GLU A 341 -11.22 -18.76 -9.95
CA GLU A 341 -11.26 -19.36 -11.29
C GLU A 341 -11.25 -18.30 -12.39
N SER A 342 -11.92 -17.17 -12.16
CA SER A 342 -12.01 -16.04 -13.08
C SER A 342 -12.30 -14.75 -12.32
N CYS A 343 -11.74 -13.63 -12.77
CA CYS A 343 -11.99 -12.32 -12.20
C CYS A 343 -12.54 -11.34 -13.24
N MET A 344 -13.68 -10.71 -12.96
CA MET A 344 -14.32 -9.75 -13.87
C MET A 344 -13.52 -8.46 -14.10
N LEU A 345 -12.46 -8.23 -13.31
CA LEU A 345 -11.59 -7.06 -13.43
C LEU A 345 -10.30 -7.36 -14.17
N GLU A 346 -9.91 -8.64 -14.22
CA GLU A 346 -8.64 -9.09 -14.78
C GLU A 346 -8.77 -9.34 -16.28
N ASP A 347 -7.66 -9.15 -16.99
CA ASP A 347 -7.60 -9.48 -18.41
C ASP A 347 -7.90 -10.97 -18.65
N GLU A 348 -8.87 -11.25 -19.52
CA GLU A 348 -9.34 -12.62 -19.77
C GLU A 348 -8.24 -13.55 -20.29
N LYS A 349 -7.29 -13.01 -21.06
CA LYS A 349 -6.18 -13.80 -21.58
C LYS A 349 -5.19 -14.16 -20.48
N ALA A 350 -4.93 -13.23 -19.56
CA ALA A 350 -4.12 -13.50 -18.38
C ALA A 350 -4.76 -14.60 -17.50
N ASP A 351 -6.06 -14.52 -17.23
CA ASP A 351 -6.80 -15.56 -16.48
C ASP A 351 -6.66 -16.95 -17.13
N ALA A 352 -6.83 -17.02 -18.46
CA ALA A 352 -6.67 -18.27 -19.20
C ALA A 352 -5.26 -18.86 -19.09
N ILE A 353 -4.22 -18.01 -19.09
CA ILE A 353 -2.83 -18.45 -18.92
C ILE A 353 -2.59 -18.96 -17.49
N VAL A 354 -3.12 -18.28 -16.46
CA VAL A 354 -3.05 -18.76 -15.06
C VAL A 354 -3.67 -20.16 -14.94
N ALA A 355 -4.84 -20.38 -15.54
CA ALA A 355 -5.51 -21.67 -15.53
C ALA A 355 -4.68 -22.77 -16.21
N THR A 356 -4.02 -22.46 -17.33
CA THR A 356 -3.08 -23.39 -17.99
C THR A 356 -1.85 -23.67 -17.13
N LEU A 357 -1.27 -22.66 -16.50
CA LEU A 357 -0.12 -22.81 -15.60
C LEU A 357 -0.43 -23.77 -14.45
N ARG A 358 -1.61 -23.67 -13.82
CA ARG A 358 -2.04 -24.63 -12.77
C ARG A 358 -1.98 -26.09 -13.27
N ARG A 359 -2.50 -26.36 -14.47
CA ARG A 359 -2.47 -27.70 -15.08
C ARG A 359 -1.04 -28.15 -15.38
N LEU A 360 -0.21 -27.27 -15.94
CA LEU A 360 1.18 -27.59 -16.26
C LEU A 360 2.00 -27.84 -14.99
N PHE A 361 1.83 -27.07 -13.92
CA PHE A 361 2.51 -27.34 -12.65
C PHE A 361 2.22 -28.74 -12.13
N LYS A 362 0.97 -29.20 -12.23
CA LYS A 362 0.59 -30.58 -11.89
C LYS A 362 1.30 -31.60 -12.79
N SER A 363 1.26 -31.43 -14.12
CA SER A 363 1.89 -32.35 -15.08
C SER A 363 3.41 -32.42 -14.94
N PHE A 364 4.07 -31.31 -14.63
CA PHE A 364 5.52 -31.22 -14.43
C PHE A 364 5.96 -31.52 -12.99
N LYS A 365 5.01 -31.85 -12.09
CA LYS A 365 5.25 -32.13 -10.67
C LYS A 365 5.90 -30.96 -9.91
N TYR A 366 5.63 -29.73 -10.33
CA TYR A 366 6.06 -28.54 -9.61
C TYR A 366 5.09 -28.30 -8.44
N LYS A 367 5.61 -28.47 -7.22
CA LYS A 367 4.81 -28.31 -6.01
C LYS A 367 4.62 -26.81 -5.68
N PRO A 368 3.40 -26.38 -5.30
CA PRO A 368 3.20 -25.09 -4.67
C PRO A 368 4.09 -24.93 -3.43
N TYR A 369 4.52 -23.70 -3.16
CA TYR A 369 5.34 -23.39 -2.00
C TYR A 369 4.46 -23.27 -0.76
N ASN A 370 4.85 -23.98 0.29
CA ASN A 370 4.24 -23.90 1.61
C ASN A 370 5.12 -23.01 2.50
N GLU A 371 4.62 -21.82 2.85
CA GLU A 371 5.36 -20.85 3.67
C GLU A 371 5.68 -21.40 5.07
N ASP A 372 4.74 -22.10 5.72
CA ASP A 372 4.91 -22.62 7.07
C ASP A 372 5.98 -23.73 7.14
N LYS A 373 6.06 -24.57 6.10
CA LYS A 373 7.04 -25.66 6.00
C LYS A 373 8.32 -25.25 5.28
N SER A 374 8.35 -24.08 4.64
CA SER A 374 9.42 -23.63 3.73
C SER A 374 9.81 -24.69 2.69
N THR A 375 8.82 -25.35 2.09
CA THR A 375 9.01 -26.41 1.09
C THR A 375 8.17 -26.17 -0.16
N GLY A 376 8.55 -26.77 -1.28
CA GLY A 376 7.89 -26.58 -2.57
C GLY A 376 8.66 -25.61 -3.48
N LEU A 377 8.12 -25.35 -4.67
CA LEU A 377 8.81 -24.60 -5.72
C LEU A 377 8.06 -23.35 -6.14
N ILE A 378 6.77 -23.45 -6.45
CA ILE A 378 6.00 -22.36 -7.08
C ILE A 378 5.32 -21.50 -6.03
N ARG A 379 5.67 -20.23 -5.95
CA ARG A 379 5.05 -19.29 -4.99
C ARG A 379 3.89 -18.52 -5.61
N HIS A 380 4.17 -17.86 -6.73
CA HIS A 380 3.24 -16.94 -7.37
C HIS A 380 3.35 -17.01 -8.89
N ILE A 381 2.27 -16.62 -9.55
CA ILE A 381 2.24 -16.28 -10.96
C ILE A 381 1.97 -14.78 -11.06
N LEU A 382 2.74 -14.08 -11.88
CA LEU A 382 2.45 -12.70 -12.26
C LEU A 382 2.39 -12.63 -13.79
N ILE A 383 1.29 -12.11 -14.33
CA ILE A 383 1.13 -11.88 -15.77
C ILE A 383 1.00 -10.39 -15.99
N LYS A 384 1.75 -9.86 -16.95
CA LYS A 384 1.56 -8.50 -17.47
C LYS A 384 1.21 -8.59 -18.95
N ARG A 385 0.23 -7.82 -19.39
CA ARG A 385 -0.14 -7.71 -20.80
C ARG A 385 -0.09 -6.24 -21.22
N GLY A 386 0.58 -5.94 -22.32
CA GLY A 386 0.49 -4.63 -22.95
C GLY A 386 -0.92 -4.43 -23.49
N PHE A 387 -1.62 -3.39 -23.03
CA PHE A 387 -3.01 -3.14 -23.37
C PHE A 387 -3.21 -2.83 -24.86
N LYS A 388 -2.31 -2.04 -25.46
CA LYS A 388 -2.37 -1.69 -26.89
C LYS A 388 -1.63 -2.70 -27.76
N THR A 389 -0.50 -3.22 -27.29
CA THR A 389 0.39 -4.07 -28.10
C THR A 389 0.04 -5.55 -28.02
N ASN A 390 -0.77 -5.97 -27.05
CA ASN A 390 -1.06 -7.36 -26.71
C ASN A 390 0.16 -8.21 -26.35
N GLN A 391 1.33 -7.61 -26.09
CA GLN A 391 2.50 -8.39 -25.66
C GLN A 391 2.28 -8.95 -24.25
N ILE A 392 2.60 -10.23 -24.04
CA ILE A 392 2.34 -10.92 -22.77
C ILE A 392 3.65 -11.38 -22.14
N MET A 393 3.85 -10.95 -20.90
CA MET A 393 4.90 -11.43 -20.01
C MET A 393 4.30 -12.36 -18.97
N VAL A 394 4.82 -13.59 -18.91
CA VAL A 394 4.55 -14.53 -17.82
C VAL A 394 5.74 -14.53 -16.88
N VAL A 395 5.51 -14.25 -15.61
CA VAL A 395 6.50 -14.33 -14.54
C VAL A 395 6.12 -15.47 -13.61
N VAL A 396 6.97 -16.50 -13.55
CA VAL A 396 6.83 -17.62 -12.61
C VAL A 396 7.72 -17.34 -11.42
N VAL A 397 7.13 -17.11 -10.24
CA VAL A 397 7.88 -16.86 -9.01
C VAL A 397 8.20 -18.19 -8.33
N THR A 398 9.48 -18.48 -8.17
CA THR A 398 9.97 -19.75 -7.63
C THR A 398 10.81 -19.56 -6.37
N ALA A 399 10.71 -20.49 -5.42
CA ALA A 399 11.54 -20.51 -4.22
C ALA A 399 13.00 -20.93 -4.45
N SER A 400 13.33 -21.44 -5.65
CA SER A 400 14.67 -21.88 -6.02
C SER A 400 15.04 -21.46 -7.43
N HIS A 401 16.34 -21.26 -7.67
CA HIS A 401 16.88 -21.03 -9.01
C HIS A 401 16.69 -22.25 -9.94
N MET A 402 16.81 -23.46 -9.40
CA MET A 402 16.75 -24.69 -10.21
C MET A 402 15.31 -25.15 -10.44
N VAL A 403 14.90 -25.20 -11.71
CA VAL A 403 13.58 -25.68 -12.13
C VAL A 403 13.74 -26.91 -13.04
N PRO A 404 13.35 -28.12 -12.59
CA PRO A 404 13.48 -29.34 -13.37
C PRO A 404 12.69 -29.27 -14.68
N SER A 405 13.21 -29.78 -15.80
CA SER A 405 12.48 -29.80 -17.10
C SER A 405 11.96 -28.43 -17.58
N LYS A 406 12.61 -27.33 -17.18
CA LYS A 406 12.27 -25.95 -17.55
C LYS A 406 11.99 -25.76 -19.04
N ASN A 407 12.85 -26.25 -19.93
CA ASN A 407 12.68 -26.06 -21.38
C ASN A 407 11.39 -26.70 -21.90
N ASN A 408 11.12 -27.95 -21.51
CA ASN A 408 9.87 -28.65 -21.87
C ASN A 408 8.64 -27.94 -21.30
N PHE A 409 8.74 -27.38 -20.09
CA PHE A 409 7.67 -26.59 -19.49
C PHE A 409 7.39 -25.32 -20.29
N VAL A 410 8.44 -24.60 -20.69
CA VAL A 410 8.35 -23.40 -21.54
C VAL A 410 7.70 -23.73 -22.89
N ASP A 411 8.10 -24.82 -23.52
CA ASP A 411 7.55 -25.25 -24.82
C ASP A 411 6.07 -25.65 -24.72
N ALA A 412 5.68 -26.36 -23.66
CA ALA A 412 4.28 -26.72 -23.41
C ALA A 412 3.41 -25.47 -23.18
N LEU A 413 3.91 -24.50 -22.40
CA LEU A 413 3.19 -23.25 -22.15
C LEU A 413 3.02 -22.43 -23.44
N ARG A 414 4.08 -22.30 -24.23
CA ARG A 414 4.04 -21.58 -25.52
C ARG A 414 3.16 -22.28 -26.55
N LYS A 415 3.11 -23.61 -26.54
CA LYS A 415 2.20 -24.36 -27.41
C LYS A 415 0.73 -24.08 -27.07
N ALA A 416 0.41 -23.99 -25.78
CA ALA A 416 -0.95 -23.66 -25.33
C ALA A 416 -1.31 -22.18 -25.53
N HIS A 417 -0.32 -21.28 -25.42
CA HIS A 417 -0.48 -19.84 -25.53
C HIS A 417 0.64 -19.24 -26.41
N PRO A 418 0.50 -19.32 -27.75
CA PRO A 418 1.53 -18.88 -28.69
C PRO A 418 1.75 -17.37 -28.72
N ASP A 419 0.83 -16.61 -28.14
CA ASP A 419 0.87 -15.15 -28.00
C ASP A 419 1.75 -14.65 -26.83
N ILE A 420 2.25 -15.56 -25.99
CA ILE A 420 3.25 -15.20 -24.97
C ILE A 420 4.53 -14.74 -25.68
N THR A 421 4.97 -13.52 -25.38
CA THR A 421 6.17 -12.93 -25.97
C THR A 421 7.39 -13.05 -25.05
N THR A 422 7.17 -13.11 -23.73
CA THR A 422 8.24 -13.16 -22.73
C THR A 422 7.85 -14.09 -21.58
N ILE A 423 8.78 -14.95 -21.14
CA ILE A 423 8.65 -15.75 -19.91
C ILE A 423 9.88 -15.49 -19.04
N VAL A 424 9.64 -15.09 -17.79
CA VAL A 424 10.67 -14.79 -16.79
C VAL A 424 10.44 -15.67 -15.57
N GLN A 425 11.50 -16.23 -15.03
CA GLN A 425 11.50 -16.72 -13.66
C GLN A 425 11.99 -15.60 -12.76
N ASN A 426 11.21 -15.32 -11.72
CA ASN A 426 11.67 -14.50 -10.61
C ASN A 426 11.92 -15.42 -9.41
N ILE A 427 13.06 -15.26 -8.75
CA ILE A 427 13.47 -16.15 -7.66
C ILE A 427 13.27 -15.42 -6.33
N ASN A 428 12.40 -15.98 -5.50
CA ASN A 428 12.11 -15.50 -4.16
C ASN A 428 12.27 -16.63 -3.14
N ASP A 429 13.51 -16.79 -2.68
CA ASP A 429 13.98 -17.74 -1.68
C ASP A 429 13.83 -17.23 -0.23
N ARG A 430 13.23 -16.04 -0.05
CA ARG A 430 13.10 -15.38 1.26
C ARG A 430 11.73 -15.64 1.90
N THR A 431 11.69 -15.55 3.23
CA THR A 431 10.43 -15.49 4.00
C THR A 431 10.04 -14.02 4.14
N THR A 432 9.38 -13.50 3.10
CA THR A 432 8.97 -12.09 3.01
C THR A 432 7.59 -11.99 2.38
N SER A 433 6.87 -10.92 2.69
CA SER A 433 5.60 -10.57 2.04
C SER A 433 5.80 -9.97 0.64
N MET A 434 7.04 -9.64 0.26
CA MET A 434 7.36 -9.27 -1.11
C MET A 434 7.11 -10.45 -2.05
N VAL A 435 6.34 -10.22 -3.11
CA VAL A 435 6.01 -11.25 -4.11
C VAL A 435 7.25 -11.59 -4.95
N LEU A 436 7.94 -10.57 -5.46
CA LEU A 436 9.12 -10.73 -6.32
C LEU A 436 10.40 -10.65 -5.47
N GLY A 437 11.38 -11.50 -5.77
CA GLY A 437 12.74 -11.38 -5.27
C GLY A 437 13.68 -10.61 -6.21
N GLU A 438 14.96 -10.57 -5.87
CA GLU A 438 15.95 -9.75 -6.59
C GLU A 438 16.41 -10.36 -7.92
N LYS A 439 16.48 -11.70 -7.97
CA LYS A 439 17.11 -12.45 -9.06
C LYS A 439 16.07 -12.89 -10.09
N GLU A 440 16.43 -12.78 -11.36
CA GLU A 440 15.56 -13.16 -12.46
C GLU A 440 16.32 -13.89 -13.56
N ASN A 441 15.67 -14.88 -14.16
CA ASN A 441 16.16 -15.60 -15.33
C ASN A 441 15.15 -15.47 -16.46
N VAL A 442 15.58 -14.96 -17.61
CA VAL A 442 14.73 -14.95 -18.80
C VAL A 442 14.70 -16.37 -19.38
N TRP A 443 13.52 -16.98 -19.36
CA TRP A 443 13.30 -18.32 -19.92
C TRP A 443 12.95 -18.26 -21.40
N TYR A 444 12.30 -17.18 -21.84
CA TYR A 444 11.92 -16.95 -23.23
C TYR A 444 11.72 -15.45 -23.49
N GLY A 445 12.03 -14.99 -24.71
CA GLY A 445 11.80 -13.62 -25.14
C GLY A 445 12.86 -12.64 -24.64
N LYS A 446 12.48 -11.37 -24.52
CA LYS A 446 13.42 -10.26 -24.25
C LYS A 446 13.64 -9.97 -22.77
N GLY A 447 12.88 -10.62 -21.87
CA GLY A 447 12.85 -10.32 -20.43
C GLY A 447 11.99 -9.12 -20.05
N TYR A 448 11.33 -8.49 -21.02
CA TYR A 448 10.39 -7.39 -20.84
C TYR A 448 9.30 -7.45 -21.92
N ILE A 449 8.25 -6.65 -21.76
CA ILE A 449 7.26 -6.37 -22.80
C ILE A 449 7.22 -4.88 -23.11
N GLU A 450 6.57 -4.51 -24.20
CA GLU A 450 6.34 -3.12 -24.57
C GLU A 450 4.83 -2.85 -24.61
N ASP A 451 4.40 -1.68 -24.17
CA ASP A 451 3.04 -1.18 -24.34
C ASP A 451 3.03 0.28 -24.83
N ILE A 452 1.88 0.75 -25.31
CA ILE A 452 1.70 2.13 -25.74
C ILE A 452 0.78 2.84 -24.76
N LEU A 453 1.21 4.01 -24.28
CA LEU A 453 0.45 4.88 -23.39
C LEU A 453 0.69 6.33 -23.77
N CYS A 454 -0.39 7.09 -23.99
CA CYS A 454 -0.31 8.49 -24.45
C CYS A 454 0.62 8.68 -25.66
N ASP A 455 0.48 7.81 -26.67
CA ASP A 455 1.29 7.78 -27.89
C ASP A 455 2.81 7.55 -27.68
N ARG A 456 3.21 7.05 -26.52
CA ARG A 456 4.60 6.69 -26.18
C ARG A 456 4.74 5.20 -25.93
N VAL A 457 5.87 4.63 -26.36
CA VAL A 457 6.18 3.22 -26.17
C VAL A 457 6.97 3.03 -24.89
N PHE A 458 6.45 2.23 -23.96
CA PHE A 458 7.11 1.92 -22.68
C PHE A 458 7.53 0.46 -22.62
N ARG A 459 8.82 0.25 -22.34
CA ARG A 459 9.37 -1.02 -21.88
C ARG A 459 8.94 -1.25 -20.43
N ILE A 460 8.37 -2.43 -20.19
CA ILE A 460 7.85 -2.88 -18.90
C ILE A 460 8.56 -4.17 -18.53
N SER A 461 9.42 -4.11 -17.51
CA SER A 461 10.04 -5.29 -16.90
C SER A 461 9.12 -5.93 -15.85
N SER A 462 9.47 -7.13 -15.38
CA SER A 462 8.73 -7.87 -14.34
C SER A 462 8.62 -7.09 -13.03
N LYS A 463 9.70 -6.46 -12.58
CA LYS A 463 9.76 -5.69 -11.32
C LYS A 463 9.22 -4.26 -11.43
N SER A 464 9.20 -3.68 -12.63
CA SER A 464 8.76 -2.29 -12.82
C SER A 464 7.28 -2.08 -12.49
N PHE A 465 6.99 -0.99 -11.79
CA PHE A 465 5.62 -0.50 -11.63
C PHE A 465 5.12 0.08 -12.96
N TYR A 466 3.90 -0.29 -13.31
CA TYR A 466 3.18 0.23 -14.47
C TYR A 466 1.70 0.24 -14.10
N GLN A 467 1.00 1.29 -14.52
CA GLN A 467 -0.41 1.46 -14.15
C GLN A 467 -1.25 0.32 -14.71
N ILE A 468 -2.13 -0.22 -13.85
CA ILE A 468 -2.87 -1.45 -14.20
C ILE A 468 -4.08 -1.18 -15.10
N ASN A 469 -4.53 0.07 -15.20
CA ASN A 469 -5.68 0.50 -15.98
C ASN A 469 -5.24 1.51 -17.05
N SER A 470 -4.75 1.01 -18.19
CA SER A 470 -4.15 1.87 -19.22
C SER A 470 -5.12 2.94 -19.74
N VAL A 471 -6.42 2.62 -19.88
CA VAL A 471 -7.45 3.56 -20.37
C VAL A 471 -7.59 4.76 -19.44
N GLN A 472 -7.78 4.53 -18.14
CA GLN A 472 -7.88 5.64 -17.19
C GLN A 472 -6.55 6.37 -16.98
N THR A 473 -5.42 5.65 -17.11
CA THR A 473 -4.09 6.27 -17.01
C THR A 473 -3.88 7.33 -18.08
N GLU A 474 -4.32 7.10 -19.32
CA GLU A 474 -4.23 8.13 -20.38
C GLU A 474 -5.04 9.38 -20.01
N HIS A 475 -6.25 9.21 -19.47
CA HIS A 475 -7.05 10.35 -19.00
C HIS A 475 -6.41 11.08 -17.81
N LEU A 476 -5.85 10.34 -16.86
CA LEU A 476 -5.16 10.86 -15.69
C LEU A 476 -3.95 11.71 -16.11
N TYR A 477 -3.05 11.15 -16.93
CA TYR A 477 -1.82 11.83 -17.35
C TYR A 477 -2.09 13.04 -18.24
N ASN A 478 -3.01 12.91 -19.20
CA ASN A 478 -3.39 14.06 -20.03
C ASN A 478 -3.98 15.19 -19.19
N THR A 479 -4.80 14.86 -18.18
CA THR A 479 -5.34 15.87 -17.26
C THR A 479 -4.24 16.49 -16.39
N ALA A 480 -3.30 15.71 -15.86
CA ALA A 480 -2.18 16.22 -15.08
C ALA A 480 -1.34 17.24 -15.88
N ILE A 481 -1.06 16.93 -17.14
CA ILE A 481 -0.32 17.80 -18.06
C ILE A 481 -1.12 19.06 -18.40
N GLN A 482 -2.43 18.94 -18.62
CA GLN A 482 -3.31 20.09 -18.80
C GLN A 482 -3.33 21.01 -17.58
N MET A 483 -3.42 20.44 -16.38
CA MET A 483 -3.40 21.18 -15.12
C MET A 483 -2.05 21.86 -14.85
N ALA A 484 -0.95 21.28 -15.34
CA ALA A 484 0.36 21.93 -15.30
C ALA A 484 0.42 23.21 -16.17
N GLN A 485 -0.42 23.29 -17.21
CA GLN A 485 -0.49 24.38 -18.19
C GLN A 485 0.90 24.72 -18.76
N LEU A 486 1.56 23.72 -19.32
CA LEU A 486 2.90 23.86 -19.89
C LEU A 486 2.83 24.56 -21.25
N THR A 487 3.80 25.45 -21.52
CA THR A 487 3.91 26.24 -22.76
C THR A 487 5.10 25.83 -23.63
N GLY A 488 5.91 24.87 -23.17
CA GLY A 488 7.15 24.45 -23.83
C GLY A 488 8.41 25.13 -23.28
N LYS A 489 8.27 26.02 -22.30
CA LYS A 489 9.38 26.78 -21.71
C LYS A 489 9.80 26.26 -20.34
N GLU A 490 8.92 25.50 -19.70
CA GLU A 490 9.02 25.10 -18.30
C GLU A 490 10.05 23.99 -18.09
N THR A 491 10.73 24.06 -16.95
CA THR A 491 11.48 22.94 -16.38
C THR A 491 10.60 22.19 -15.37
N ILE A 492 10.47 20.89 -15.56
CA ILE A 492 9.62 20.02 -14.74
C ILE A 492 10.47 19.06 -13.93
N ILE A 493 10.15 18.89 -12.65
CA ILE A 493 10.56 17.71 -11.89
C ILE A 493 9.40 16.70 -11.87
N ASP A 494 9.70 15.46 -12.25
CA ASP A 494 8.84 14.29 -12.06
C ASP A 494 9.41 13.49 -10.87
N ALA A 495 8.81 13.68 -9.70
CA ALA A 495 9.24 13.02 -8.46
C ALA A 495 8.52 11.68 -8.30
N TYR A 496 9.26 10.64 -7.88
CA TYR A 496 8.79 9.25 -7.86
C TYR A 496 8.50 8.73 -9.27
N CYS A 497 9.37 9.07 -10.23
CA CYS A 497 9.04 8.93 -11.66
C CYS A 497 8.95 7.46 -12.13
N GLY A 498 9.39 6.49 -11.33
CA GLY A 498 9.39 5.07 -11.72
C GLY A 498 10.12 4.85 -13.04
N ILE A 499 9.44 4.27 -14.03
CA ILE A 499 9.98 4.07 -15.38
C ILE A 499 9.83 5.29 -16.31
N GLY A 500 9.56 6.46 -15.72
CA GLY A 500 9.47 7.76 -16.40
C GLY A 500 8.17 8.02 -17.15
N THR A 501 7.07 7.33 -16.83
CA THR A 501 5.82 7.43 -17.62
C THR A 501 5.30 8.86 -17.72
N ILE A 502 5.15 9.55 -16.59
CA ILE A 502 4.61 10.91 -16.54
C ILE A 502 5.56 11.88 -17.23
N GLY A 503 6.83 11.90 -16.84
CA GLY A 503 7.85 12.80 -17.40
C GLY A 503 8.05 12.64 -18.91
N ILE A 504 8.04 11.40 -19.43
CA ILE A 504 8.15 11.13 -20.87
C ILE A 504 6.93 11.66 -21.62
N VAL A 505 5.72 11.52 -21.08
CA VAL A 505 4.52 12.08 -21.71
C VAL A 505 4.55 13.62 -21.65
N ALA A 506 4.94 14.20 -20.51
CA ALA A 506 5.06 15.65 -20.32
C ALA A 506 6.15 16.30 -21.19
N SER A 507 7.20 15.54 -21.57
CA SER A 507 8.36 16.03 -22.33
C SER A 507 8.02 16.74 -23.64
N LYS A 508 6.89 16.38 -24.27
CA LYS A 508 6.40 17.02 -25.51
C LYS A 508 6.05 18.50 -25.30
N TYR A 509 5.70 18.89 -24.07
CA TYR A 509 5.17 20.20 -23.73
C TYR A 509 6.11 21.00 -22.82
N ALA A 510 7.33 20.50 -22.56
CA ALA A 510 8.26 21.09 -21.61
C ALA A 510 9.62 21.37 -22.27
N LYS A 511 10.35 22.37 -21.75
CA LYS A 511 11.73 22.61 -22.17
C LYS A 511 12.64 21.49 -21.68
N LYS A 512 12.47 21.09 -20.43
CA LYS A 512 13.31 20.09 -19.75
C LYS A 512 12.49 19.33 -18.72
N VAL A 513 12.70 18.02 -18.63
CA VAL A 513 12.11 17.15 -17.61
C VAL A 513 13.22 16.45 -16.83
N ILE A 514 13.15 16.51 -15.51
CA ILE A 514 14.07 15.86 -14.58
C ILE A 514 13.26 14.82 -13.78
N GLY A 515 13.46 13.54 -14.07
CA GLY A 515 12.83 12.45 -13.34
C GLY A 515 13.72 11.96 -12.20
N ILE A 516 13.16 11.76 -11.01
CA ILE A 516 13.91 11.30 -9.84
C ILE A 516 13.23 10.06 -9.25
N GLU A 517 14.00 8.99 -9.07
CA GLU A 517 13.54 7.69 -8.57
C GLU A 517 14.63 7.03 -7.72
N LEU A 518 14.23 6.36 -6.65
CA LEU A 518 15.15 5.63 -5.75
C LEU A 518 15.55 4.27 -6.32
N ASN A 519 14.65 3.63 -7.07
CA ASN A 519 14.88 2.31 -7.65
C ASN A 519 15.74 2.40 -8.91
N LYS A 520 16.98 1.92 -8.79
CA LYS A 520 17.95 1.82 -9.89
C LYS A 520 17.43 1.14 -11.15
N ASP A 521 16.68 0.05 -11.02
CA ASP A 521 16.18 -0.69 -12.18
C ASP A 521 15.07 0.09 -12.90
N ALA A 522 14.23 0.82 -12.15
CA ALA A 522 13.24 1.72 -12.72
C ALA A 522 13.89 2.90 -13.46
N VAL A 523 14.96 3.49 -12.92
CA VAL A 523 15.74 4.54 -13.61
C VAL A 523 16.35 4.04 -14.92
N LYS A 524 16.92 2.82 -14.93
CA LYS A 524 17.42 2.20 -16.17
C LYS A 524 16.32 2.03 -17.21
N ASP A 525 15.14 1.55 -16.79
CA ASP A 525 13.97 1.43 -17.68
C ASP A 525 13.52 2.81 -18.17
N ALA A 526 13.52 3.85 -17.33
CA ALA A 526 13.17 5.22 -17.71
C ALA A 526 14.11 5.80 -18.80
N ILE A 527 15.42 5.62 -18.64
CA ILE A 527 16.42 6.02 -19.64
C ILE A 527 16.20 5.25 -20.95
N ALA A 528 15.95 3.94 -20.87
CA ALA A 528 15.66 3.13 -22.04
C ALA A 528 14.36 3.58 -22.74
N ASN A 529 13.34 3.99 -21.98
CA ASN A 529 12.08 4.50 -22.48
C ASN A 529 12.23 5.85 -23.18
N ALA A 530 12.97 6.79 -22.60
CA ALA A 530 13.24 8.07 -23.27
C ALA A 530 14.00 7.88 -24.59
N LYS A 531 15.07 7.06 -24.58
CA LYS A 531 15.81 6.72 -25.80
C LYS A 531 14.92 6.09 -26.86
N ARG A 532 14.05 5.15 -26.46
CA ARG A 532 13.11 4.46 -27.36
C ARG A 532 12.11 5.39 -28.03
N ASN A 533 11.67 6.43 -27.32
CA ASN A 533 10.76 7.43 -27.85
C ASN A 533 11.47 8.59 -28.55
N GLY A 534 12.80 8.54 -28.70
CA GLY A 534 13.60 9.61 -29.31
C GLY A 534 13.58 10.91 -28.51
N ILE A 535 13.38 10.85 -27.20
CA ILE A 535 13.25 12.02 -26.33
C ILE A 535 14.61 12.39 -25.76
N SER A 536 15.07 13.61 -26.04
CA SER A 536 16.38 14.13 -25.62
C SER A 536 16.31 15.13 -24.45
N ASN A 537 15.12 15.63 -24.11
CA ASN A 537 14.93 16.62 -23.04
C ASN A 537 14.49 16.02 -21.69
N CYS A 538 14.58 14.69 -21.53
CA CYS A 538 14.37 14.00 -20.26
C CYS A 538 15.68 13.52 -19.65
N TYR A 539 15.88 13.78 -18.36
CA TYR A 539 17.05 13.39 -17.58
C TYR A 539 16.60 12.64 -16.33
N PHE A 540 17.09 11.42 -16.12
CA PHE A 540 16.66 10.57 -15.00
C PHE A 540 17.80 10.34 -14.02
N HIS A 541 17.49 10.43 -12.72
CA HIS A 541 18.46 10.33 -11.63
C HIS A 541 18.04 9.28 -10.61
N GLU A 542 18.98 8.40 -10.25
CA GLU A 542 18.87 7.48 -9.11
C GLU A 542 19.17 8.27 -7.82
N ALA A 543 18.15 8.77 -7.15
CA ALA A 543 18.31 9.60 -5.95
C ALA A 543 17.04 9.65 -5.08
N ASP A 544 17.24 10.06 -3.83
CA ASP A 544 16.12 10.54 -3.00
C ASP A 544 15.63 11.89 -3.55
N ALA A 545 14.36 11.96 -3.93
CA ALA A 545 13.79 13.14 -4.56
C ALA A 545 13.82 14.38 -3.66
N GLY A 546 13.65 14.23 -2.34
CA GLY A 546 13.74 15.33 -1.39
C GLY A 546 15.15 15.91 -1.34
N LYS A 547 16.16 15.05 -1.10
CA LYS A 547 17.58 15.46 -1.08
C LYS A 547 18.01 16.08 -2.41
N PHE A 548 17.60 15.49 -3.54
CA PHE A 548 17.92 16.02 -4.86
C PHE A 548 17.37 17.44 -5.05
N MET A 549 16.09 17.66 -4.71
CA MET A 549 15.47 18.98 -4.81
C MET A 549 16.10 20.01 -3.87
N LEU A 550 16.52 19.61 -2.66
CA LEU A 550 17.24 20.50 -1.74
C LEU A 550 18.58 20.95 -2.30
N ASN A 551 19.35 20.01 -2.86
CA ASN A 551 20.63 20.33 -3.49
C ASN A 551 20.44 21.25 -4.70
N LEU A 552 19.41 20.99 -5.52
CA LEU A 552 19.08 21.84 -6.66
C LEU A 552 18.68 23.25 -6.23
N ALA A 553 17.92 23.39 -5.15
CA ALA A 553 17.51 24.68 -4.61
C ALA A 553 18.68 25.50 -4.02
N GLN A 554 19.81 24.85 -3.69
CA GLN A 554 21.03 25.51 -3.21
C GLN A 554 21.99 25.89 -4.33
N ASP A 555 21.84 25.30 -5.52
CA ASP A 555 22.68 25.60 -6.68
C ASP A 555 22.30 26.97 -7.27
N THR A 556 23.26 27.90 -7.32
CA THR A 556 23.05 29.27 -7.79
C THR A 556 23.04 29.40 -9.32
N ASN A 557 23.18 28.30 -10.06
CA ASN A 557 23.31 28.29 -11.53
C ASN A 557 21.97 28.41 -12.31
N ASP A 558 21.01 29.19 -11.83
CA ASP A 558 19.78 29.52 -12.57
C ASP A 558 18.95 28.28 -13.01
N ASN A 559 18.96 27.22 -12.17
CA ASN A 559 18.17 26.01 -12.36
C ASN A 559 16.72 26.19 -11.83
N GLU A 560 16.01 27.22 -12.33
CA GLU A 560 14.62 27.46 -11.93
C GLU A 560 13.74 26.28 -12.37
N VAL A 561 13.08 25.65 -11.39
CA VAL A 561 12.07 24.61 -11.63
C VAL A 561 10.70 25.27 -11.56
N ASP A 562 9.94 25.19 -12.65
CA ASP A 562 8.62 25.82 -12.73
C ASP A 562 7.52 24.94 -12.15
N VAL A 563 7.61 23.62 -12.36
CA VAL A 563 6.58 22.65 -12.01
C VAL A 563 7.19 21.43 -11.34
N VAL A 564 6.61 21.01 -10.22
CA VAL A 564 6.85 19.68 -9.62
C VAL A 564 5.61 18.83 -9.83
N VAL A 565 5.76 17.71 -10.53
CA VAL A 565 4.76 16.63 -10.57
C VAL A 565 5.18 15.57 -9.57
N MET A 566 4.23 15.08 -8.78
CA MET A 566 4.49 14.06 -7.76
C MET A 566 3.35 13.03 -7.72
N ASP A 567 3.72 11.75 -7.71
CA ASP A 567 2.83 10.60 -7.57
C ASP A 567 3.34 9.68 -6.44
N PRO A 568 3.23 10.11 -5.17
CA PRO A 568 3.77 9.36 -4.05
C PRO A 568 2.98 8.07 -3.78
N PRO A 569 3.55 7.13 -2.99
CA PRO A 569 2.82 5.94 -2.54
C PRO A 569 1.61 6.31 -1.66
N ARG A 570 0.75 5.31 -1.38
CA ARG A 570 -0.48 5.48 -0.56
C ARG A 570 -0.29 6.22 0.77
N SER A 571 0.89 6.12 1.39
CA SER A 571 1.22 6.84 2.64
C SER A 571 1.29 8.37 2.49
N GLY A 572 1.23 8.88 1.25
CA GLY A 572 1.56 10.25 0.89
C GLY A 572 3.06 10.50 0.97
N SER A 573 3.43 11.78 0.96
CA SER A 573 4.81 12.25 1.08
C SER A 573 5.19 12.52 2.54
N THR A 574 6.49 12.55 2.82
CA THR A 574 7.01 12.93 4.14
C THR A 574 7.13 14.45 4.26
N GLU A 575 7.16 14.97 5.49
CA GLU A 575 7.35 16.41 5.70
C GLU A 575 8.70 16.90 5.18
N GLU A 576 9.75 16.07 5.22
CA GLU A 576 11.06 16.38 4.65
C GLU A 576 10.96 16.60 3.13
N PHE A 577 10.25 15.72 2.42
CA PHE A 577 10.00 15.87 0.98
C PHE A 577 9.20 17.15 0.70
N LEU A 578 8.10 17.39 1.41
CA LEU A 578 7.25 18.57 1.21
C LEU A 578 7.99 19.88 1.53
N ASN A 579 8.87 19.88 2.54
CA ASN A 579 9.77 21.00 2.79
C ASN A 579 10.74 21.23 1.62
N SER A 580 11.20 20.16 0.97
CA SER A 580 12.09 20.24 -0.19
C SER A 580 11.37 20.88 -1.38
N VAL A 581 10.12 20.49 -1.64
CA VAL A 581 9.25 21.16 -2.64
C VAL A 581 9.09 22.64 -2.30
N ALA A 582 8.78 22.97 -1.05
CA ALA A 582 8.63 24.37 -0.63
C ALA A 582 9.91 25.20 -0.80
N LYS A 583 11.08 24.62 -0.52
CA LYS A 583 12.39 25.28 -0.68
C LYS A 583 12.77 25.45 -2.15
N LEU A 584 12.50 24.45 -2.98
CA LEU A 584 12.68 24.54 -4.44
C LEU A 584 11.78 25.62 -5.04
N ASN A 585 10.65 25.90 -4.38
CA ASN A 585 9.78 27.03 -4.66
C ASN A 585 9.19 27.09 -6.09
N PRO A 586 8.72 25.95 -6.68
CA PRO A 586 8.10 25.95 -7.98
C PRO A 586 6.82 26.80 -8.02
N LYS A 587 6.49 27.32 -9.21
CA LYS A 587 5.24 28.07 -9.43
C LYS A 587 4.02 27.16 -9.25
N LYS A 588 4.14 25.90 -9.66
CA LYS A 588 3.06 24.90 -9.63
C LYS A 588 3.51 23.56 -9.06
N VAL A 589 2.58 22.90 -8.36
CA VAL A 589 2.72 21.51 -7.94
C VAL A 589 1.51 20.73 -8.44
N ILE A 590 1.74 19.66 -9.20
CA ILE A 590 0.71 18.72 -9.65
C ILE A 590 0.85 17.45 -8.82
N TYR A 591 -0.07 17.26 -7.88
CA TYR A 591 -0.07 16.11 -6.97
C TYR A 591 -1.08 15.08 -7.47
N ILE A 592 -0.60 13.94 -7.95
CA ILE A 592 -1.39 12.76 -8.27
C ILE A 592 -1.39 11.86 -7.03
N SER A 593 -2.56 11.36 -6.60
CA SER A 593 -2.67 10.54 -5.40
C SER A 593 -3.65 9.40 -5.57
N CYS A 594 -3.30 8.24 -5.01
CA CYS A 594 -4.21 7.12 -4.82
C CYS A 594 -4.88 7.06 -3.43
N ASP A 595 -4.60 8.04 -2.55
CA ASP A 595 -5.30 8.23 -1.28
C ASP A 595 -5.56 9.74 -1.02
N PRO A 596 -6.77 10.22 -1.31
CA PRO A 596 -7.13 11.63 -1.08
C PRO A 596 -7.00 12.08 0.38
N LYS A 597 -7.04 11.16 1.37
CA LYS A 597 -6.92 11.52 2.80
C LYS A 597 -5.50 11.94 3.14
N THR A 598 -4.50 11.17 2.70
CA THR A 598 -3.09 11.53 2.89
C THR A 598 -2.71 12.73 2.01
N GLN A 599 -3.33 12.87 0.83
CA GLN A 599 -3.18 14.07 0.00
C GLN A 599 -3.64 15.35 0.72
N ILE A 600 -4.79 15.35 1.42
CA ILE A 600 -5.24 16.54 2.19
C ILE A 600 -4.25 16.90 3.30
N ARG A 601 -3.70 15.92 4.03
CA ARG A 601 -2.65 16.15 5.04
C ARG A 601 -1.46 16.88 4.42
N ASP A 602 -0.99 16.42 3.27
CA ASP A 602 0.17 16.99 2.57
C ASP A 602 -0.13 18.38 2.00
N ILE A 603 -1.34 18.59 1.48
CA ILE A 603 -1.84 19.90 1.01
C ILE A 603 -1.85 20.91 2.16
N GLU A 604 -2.30 20.52 3.36
CA GLU A 604 -2.28 21.40 4.54
C GLU A 604 -0.87 21.85 4.90
N PHE A 605 0.11 20.97 4.73
CA PHE A 605 1.52 21.33 4.89
C PHE A 605 1.96 22.36 3.84
N LEU A 606 1.71 22.10 2.55
CA LEU A 606 2.08 23.00 1.45
C LEU A 606 1.35 24.36 1.53
N LYS A 607 0.11 24.40 2.03
CA LYS A 607 -0.63 25.64 2.27
C LYS A 607 0.06 26.55 3.27
N LYS A 608 0.62 25.98 4.33
CA LYS A 608 1.44 26.73 5.32
C LYS A 608 2.75 27.24 4.71
N LYS A 609 3.18 26.67 3.59
CA LYS A 609 4.37 27.06 2.82
C LYS A 609 4.06 27.96 1.62
N GLY A 610 2.87 28.55 1.56
CA GLY A 610 2.54 29.56 0.54
C GLY A 610 1.85 29.02 -0.72
N TYR A 611 1.41 27.76 -0.73
CA TYR A 611 0.60 27.22 -1.82
C TYR A 611 -0.90 27.36 -1.58
N LYS A 612 -1.69 27.36 -2.66
CA LYS A 612 -3.16 27.28 -2.64
C LYS A 612 -3.61 26.21 -3.61
N VAL A 613 -4.67 25.49 -3.25
CA VAL A 613 -5.31 24.53 -4.15
C VAL A 613 -6.13 25.32 -5.18
N VAL A 614 -5.94 25.01 -6.45
CA VAL A 614 -6.66 25.66 -7.56
C VAL A 614 -7.74 24.73 -8.11
N GLU A 615 -7.42 23.46 -8.30
CA GLU A 615 -8.33 22.47 -8.86
C GLU A 615 -8.07 21.09 -8.26
N CYS A 616 -9.14 20.32 -8.09
CA CYS A 616 -9.10 18.89 -7.77
C CYS A 616 -9.99 18.13 -8.75
N ARG A 617 -9.46 17.05 -9.35
CA ARG A 617 -10.24 16.14 -10.20
C ARG A 617 -10.06 14.68 -9.78
N PRO A 618 -11.15 13.97 -9.45
CA PRO A 618 -11.10 12.54 -9.17
C PRO A 618 -11.17 11.68 -10.44
N PHE A 619 -10.60 10.48 -10.36
CA PHE A 619 -10.54 9.47 -11.40
C PHE A 619 -10.91 8.10 -10.82
N ASP A 620 -11.74 7.36 -11.55
CA ASP A 620 -12.05 5.98 -11.23
C ASP A 620 -11.06 5.01 -11.87
N MET A 621 -9.84 4.99 -11.35
CA MET A 621 -8.78 4.07 -11.79
C MET A 621 -9.08 2.60 -11.44
N PHE A 622 -9.93 2.38 -10.44
CA PHE A 622 -10.27 1.06 -9.92
C PHE A 622 -11.79 0.88 -9.76
N PRO A 623 -12.54 0.70 -10.86
CA PRO A 623 -13.95 0.35 -10.80
C PRO A 623 -14.22 -0.85 -9.89
N PHE A 624 -15.41 -0.89 -9.28
CA PHE A 624 -15.86 -1.89 -8.29
C PHE A 624 -15.12 -1.88 -6.94
N THR A 625 -14.17 -0.96 -6.74
CA THR A 625 -13.48 -0.76 -5.46
C THR A 625 -13.85 0.59 -4.83
N GLU A 626 -13.56 0.76 -3.54
CA GLU A 626 -13.68 2.05 -2.85
C GLU A 626 -12.59 3.06 -3.24
N HIS A 627 -11.52 2.62 -3.90
CA HIS A 627 -10.38 3.48 -4.25
C HIS A 627 -10.76 4.53 -5.28
N VAL A 628 -10.22 5.74 -5.10
CA VAL A 628 -10.34 6.86 -6.03
C VAL A 628 -8.97 7.51 -6.14
N GLU A 629 -8.53 7.78 -7.36
CA GLU A 629 -7.34 8.58 -7.60
C GLU A 629 -7.73 10.04 -7.79
N THR A 630 -6.89 10.97 -7.36
CA THR A 630 -7.14 12.42 -7.46
C THR A 630 -5.92 13.15 -7.97
N ILE A 631 -6.14 14.09 -8.90
CA ILE A 631 -5.14 15.07 -9.29
C ILE A 631 -5.49 16.40 -8.64
N VAL A 632 -4.53 17.00 -7.95
CA VAL A 632 -4.65 18.32 -7.36
C VAL A 632 -3.60 19.24 -7.94
N ALA A 633 -4.04 20.38 -8.45
CA ALA A 633 -3.17 21.46 -8.86
C ALA A 633 -3.03 22.47 -7.73
N LEU A 634 -1.79 22.72 -7.29
CA LEU A 634 -1.47 23.77 -6.34
C LEU A 634 -0.63 24.85 -7.01
N HIS A 635 -0.97 26.11 -6.78
CA HIS A 635 -0.20 27.26 -7.24
C HIS A 635 0.40 27.98 -6.04
N ARG A 636 1.56 28.59 -6.22
CA ARG A 636 2.10 29.52 -5.24
C ARG A 636 1.19 30.75 -5.14
N LYS A 637 1.06 31.34 -3.96
CA LYS A 637 0.18 32.51 -3.73
C LYS A 637 0.71 33.80 -4.35
N ASP A 638 2.03 33.91 -4.52
CA ASP A 638 2.72 35.12 -4.97
C ASP A 638 3.06 35.11 -6.47
N THR A 639 2.27 34.36 -7.25
CA THR A 639 2.32 34.21 -8.71
C THR A 639 0.88 34.10 -9.22
#